data_AF-A0A0U4VRX0-F1
#
_entry.id   AF-A0A0U4VRX0-F1
#
_cell.length_a   1.000
_cell.length_b   1.000
_cell.length_c   1.000
_cell.angle_alpha   90.00
_cell.angle_beta   90.00
_cell.angle_gamma   90.00
#
_symmetry.space_group_name_H-M   'P 1'
#
loop_
_entity.id
_entity.type
_entity.pdbx_description
1 polymer ?
#
loop_
_entity_poly.entity_id
_entity_poly.type
_entity_poly.pdbx_seq_one_letter_code
_entity_poly.pdbx_strand_id
1 'polypeptide(L)'
;MLKFIQYQIDDDTEAQQALEKQVSAGIAKNINSNIAAFREHIPSLVDIIDSHQIQQYSLFCTKEQQLNIVDFSTGRAFYGVNPQQDVSEELAQYFKAASYFSLTDADGQTWRRRPLPNSVDVMLVFGMGLGYHLTELISNCRIRFLVVYEPNLDMLMCSVQTHDWSMLLDTARALGTHIFIQAGSDASGITSELAELLQFDANLHDIYVYRHQFHPVMDEVINYLMENSGDLDKLTKAKPLFAGYQHALDYVPEHAPNTAATYQENKFSDSQAEKKFAANMEALQRFYPEIYQSMLEYQPANWFLVEDHNGQANVFHRRRQAFLYSDLEVESREISDYFISHPFKDDVVISQKGGGKLWRYLHFDIIENLKPVMETVLEKQTRLPSEVDSLLVFGVALGKHLDKLLEKTVVNNLYICEPNIDLFYASLYIIEWSEYFYAADKLQGRIYLNLGGDGSNYFYDLMAQFYQVGAYSIADTYILASYYNSGMQKSISDLRSEFKVVLALGEYYDHSKYGIAHTYHNLKNNNKIIKNDLSLVASDYFFDKPVVIVGNGPSLDEGFAYINEIRDKVILISCGTSLRALYKKGITPDFHAEIEQNRSTYDWISQINDKNYLNKIILLSVNGIHPDTSELFRDTVICFKEGEASTYVFQNGLQSRGIYPASLSYAYPTVTNLVMNFCIKWGFKYFYLFGVDLGFIDVSKHHSIHSSYYSQSGSQVYDYFGQHGGGIASRGNFRPLVFTKPEFDVSRKLLEQAISHAGRKIEVYNCSDGVLINGAVPLRPENIIIEDVNVRASSLQKIMQLSCYSNLEELADDIYEVYSMENLAATMEQWQDILRDNIKSQKEAKSMIRIQWELLRKKAVLDDDLTFCLYHGSANYIAGILTKLAANIDDKSDKKEAIIAAFNRVLELWRYYLAEGFRRYSKAPLGLDDITVKDLFEKDNQ
;
A
#
# COMPACT_ATOMS: atom_id res chain seq x y z
N MET A 1 14.44 15.19 -8.94
CA MET A 1 13.74 13.89 -9.06
C MET A 1 14.34 12.84 -8.12
N LEU A 2 13.99 11.54 -8.27
CA LEU A 2 14.42 10.45 -7.39
C LEU A 2 15.94 10.29 -7.36
N LYS A 3 16.56 10.81 -6.30
CA LYS A 3 17.95 10.52 -5.93
C LYS A 3 18.00 9.21 -5.15
N PHE A 4 17.71 8.05 -5.74
CA PHE A 4 17.76 6.80 -4.96
C PHE A 4 19.21 6.35 -4.69
N ILE A 5 19.45 5.74 -3.52
CA ILE A 5 20.76 5.20 -3.15
C ILE A 5 21.27 4.20 -4.18
N GLN A 6 20.38 3.40 -4.77
CA GLN A 6 20.77 2.42 -5.78
C GLN A 6 21.39 3.04 -7.04
N TYR A 7 21.19 4.34 -7.29
CA TYR A 7 21.76 5.02 -8.48
C TYR A 7 23.20 5.48 -8.24
N GLN A 8 23.58 5.53 -6.96
CA GLN A 8 24.82 6.13 -6.51
C GLN A 8 25.82 5.10 -5.98
N ILE A 9 25.43 3.84 -5.81
CA ILE A 9 26.32 2.73 -5.42
C ILE A 9 26.76 1.91 -6.64
N ASP A 10 27.83 1.12 -6.50
CA ASP A 10 28.29 0.20 -7.55
C ASP A 10 27.34 -1.01 -7.66
N ASP A 11 27.07 -1.47 -8.89
CA ASP A 11 26.27 -2.68 -9.15
C ASP A 11 27.03 -3.94 -8.69
N ASP A 12 28.37 -3.90 -8.64
CA ASP A 12 29.22 -4.94 -8.06
C ASP A 12 29.32 -4.77 -6.53
N THR A 13 28.68 -5.71 -5.82
CA THR A 13 28.62 -5.70 -4.34
C THR A 13 30.00 -5.83 -3.69
N GLU A 14 30.94 -6.58 -4.30
CA GLU A 14 32.29 -6.73 -3.73
C GLU A 14 33.10 -5.44 -3.90
N ALA A 15 32.96 -4.78 -5.05
CA ALA A 15 33.57 -3.48 -5.31
C ALA A 15 33.03 -2.40 -4.36
N GLN A 16 31.70 -2.35 -4.17
CA GLN A 16 31.05 -1.40 -3.25
C GLN A 16 31.51 -1.61 -1.79
N GLN A 17 31.58 -2.86 -1.32
CA GLN A 17 32.09 -3.17 0.03
C GLN A 17 33.55 -2.73 0.23
N ALA A 18 34.38 -2.83 -0.82
CA ALA A 18 35.76 -2.36 -0.77
C ALA A 18 35.84 -0.83 -0.62
N LEU A 19 34.98 -0.08 -1.31
CA LEU A 19 34.87 1.38 -1.18
C LEU A 19 34.44 1.78 0.23
N GLU A 20 33.40 1.15 0.77
CA GLU A 20 32.88 1.39 2.13
C GLU A 20 33.94 1.13 3.20
N LYS A 21 34.72 0.06 3.04
CA LYS A 21 35.82 -0.26 3.96
C LYS A 21 36.90 0.82 3.95
N GLN A 22 37.22 1.40 2.80
CA GLN A 22 38.23 2.45 2.69
C GLN A 22 37.79 3.75 3.39
N VAL A 23 36.53 4.14 3.30
CA VAL A 23 36.01 5.38 3.94
C VAL A 23 35.76 5.21 5.45
N SER A 24 35.51 3.99 5.92
CA SER A 24 35.20 3.71 7.35
C SER A 24 36.25 4.20 8.34
N ALA A 25 37.54 4.14 7.95
CA ALA A 25 38.64 4.61 8.80
C ALA A 25 38.63 6.13 9.00
N GLY A 26 38.20 6.88 7.97
CA GLY A 26 38.04 8.33 8.04
C GLY A 26 36.91 8.74 8.98
N ILE A 27 35.78 8.02 8.93
CA ILE A 27 34.61 8.28 9.79
C ILE A 27 34.98 8.14 11.28
N ALA A 28 35.62 7.04 11.66
CA ALA A 28 36.01 6.81 13.06
C ALA A 28 36.99 7.88 13.58
N LYS A 29 37.90 8.35 12.72
CA LYS A 29 38.81 9.44 13.04
C LYS A 29 38.05 10.76 13.25
N ASN A 30 37.12 11.09 12.35
CA ASN A 30 36.33 12.30 12.41
C ASN A 30 35.47 12.35 13.67
N ILE A 31 34.74 11.28 14.01
CA ILE A 31 33.92 11.21 15.23
C ILE A 31 34.73 11.58 16.47
N ASN A 32 35.89 10.94 16.65
CA ASN A 32 36.73 11.19 17.84
C ASN A 32 37.24 12.64 17.89
N SER A 33 37.70 13.17 16.77
CA SER A 33 38.20 14.55 16.67
C SER A 33 37.09 15.58 16.89
N ASN A 34 35.93 15.34 16.29
CA ASN A 34 34.79 16.24 16.33
C ASN A 34 34.15 16.26 17.72
N ILE A 35 33.98 15.12 18.39
CA ILE A 35 33.48 15.09 19.78
C ILE A 35 34.42 15.88 20.71
N ALA A 36 35.73 15.78 20.52
CA ALA A 36 36.69 16.58 21.29
C ALA A 36 36.53 18.08 21.01
N ALA A 37 36.35 18.47 19.74
CA ALA A 37 36.11 19.86 19.35
C ALA A 37 34.78 20.40 19.91
N PHE A 38 33.68 19.65 19.81
CA PHE A 38 32.40 20.03 20.43
C PHE A 38 32.53 20.18 21.94
N ARG A 39 33.25 19.27 22.61
CA ARG A 39 33.50 19.38 24.07
C ARG A 39 34.24 20.66 24.45
N GLU A 40 35.11 21.17 23.58
CA GLU A 40 35.84 22.41 23.83
C GLU A 40 35.01 23.65 23.48
N HIS A 41 34.35 23.66 22.32
CA HIS A 41 33.77 24.86 21.73
C HIS A 41 32.25 24.98 21.95
N ILE A 42 31.50 23.88 21.95
CA ILE A 42 30.03 23.85 22.11
C ILE A 42 29.62 22.64 23.00
N PRO A 43 29.93 22.66 24.31
CA PRO A 43 29.77 21.48 25.18
C PRO A 43 28.34 20.94 25.27
N SER A 44 27.34 21.80 25.08
CA SER A 44 25.92 21.45 25.13
C SER A 44 25.48 20.43 24.07
N LEU A 45 26.23 20.27 22.97
CA LEU A 45 25.91 19.29 21.94
C LEU A 45 26.47 17.90 22.23
N VAL A 46 27.45 17.77 23.13
CA VAL A 46 28.12 16.47 23.39
C VAL A 46 27.12 15.44 23.93
N ASP A 47 26.29 15.82 24.90
CA ASP A 47 25.29 14.93 25.47
C ASP A 47 24.24 14.50 24.41
N ILE A 48 23.90 15.39 23.48
CA ILE A 48 22.98 15.08 22.36
C ILE A 48 23.64 14.07 21.42
N ILE A 49 24.89 14.31 21.02
CA ILE A 49 25.66 13.45 20.12
C ILE A 49 25.88 12.05 20.73
N ASP A 50 26.22 11.98 22.02
CA ASP A 50 26.53 10.72 22.70
C ASP A 50 25.27 9.87 23.00
N SER A 51 24.11 10.51 23.16
CA SER A 51 22.85 9.82 23.52
C SER A 51 21.93 9.51 22.34
N HIS A 52 22.08 10.21 21.21
CA HIS A 52 21.18 10.05 20.07
C HIS A 52 21.39 8.72 19.33
N GLN A 53 20.28 8.06 19.00
CA GLN A 53 20.27 6.85 18.18
C GLN A 53 19.63 7.17 16.83
N ILE A 54 20.28 6.72 15.75
CA ILE A 54 19.82 6.94 14.37
C ILE A 54 18.38 6.46 14.18
N GLN A 55 17.51 7.31 13.60
CA GLN A 55 16.07 7.01 13.45
C GLN A 55 15.55 7.00 12.01
N GLN A 56 16.22 7.68 11.08
CA GLN A 56 15.78 7.90 9.70
C GLN A 56 16.92 8.06 8.69
N TYR A 57 17.98 8.81 9.03
CA TYR A 57 19.08 9.10 8.09
C TYR A 57 20.40 8.45 8.50
N SER A 58 21.13 7.92 7.54
CA SER A 58 22.45 7.30 7.76
C SER A 58 23.41 7.60 6.61
N LEU A 59 24.71 7.42 6.85
CA LEU A 59 25.71 7.54 5.81
C LEU A 59 25.79 6.31 4.90
N PHE A 60 26.10 6.55 3.63
CA PHE A 60 26.56 5.53 2.69
C PHE A 60 27.71 6.07 1.83
N CYS A 61 28.45 5.18 1.17
CA CYS A 61 29.53 5.54 0.25
C CYS A 61 29.02 5.45 -1.19
N THR A 62 29.22 6.49 -2.00
CA THR A 62 28.90 6.44 -3.43
C THR A 62 29.97 5.67 -4.21
N LYS A 63 29.65 5.27 -5.44
CA LYS A 63 30.57 4.64 -6.41
C LYS A 63 31.76 5.52 -6.78
N GLU A 64 31.67 6.83 -6.52
CA GLU A 64 32.77 7.80 -6.65
C GLU A 64 33.56 7.99 -5.34
N GLN A 65 33.37 7.09 -4.38
CA GLN A 65 34.04 7.09 -3.08
C GLN A 65 33.72 8.32 -2.22
N GLN A 66 32.55 8.93 -2.41
CA GLN A 66 32.09 10.07 -1.60
C GLN A 66 31.13 9.60 -0.50
N LEU A 67 31.18 10.23 0.69
CA LEU A 67 30.18 9.99 1.73
C LEU A 67 28.93 10.82 1.45
N ASN A 68 27.76 10.18 1.46
CA ASN A 68 26.46 10.81 1.26
C ASN A 68 25.46 10.30 2.31
N ILE A 69 24.30 10.93 2.43
CA ILE A 69 23.24 10.63 3.39
C ILE A 69 22.10 9.92 2.68
N VAL A 70 21.61 8.82 3.22
CA VAL A 70 20.42 8.10 2.77
C VAL A 70 19.34 8.14 3.85
N ASP A 71 18.10 8.40 3.45
CA ASP A 71 16.92 8.06 4.23
C ASP A 71 16.62 6.57 4.04
N PHE A 72 16.82 5.74 5.06
CA PHE A 72 16.62 4.30 4.91
C PHE A 72 15.15 3.88 4.84
N SER A 73 14.21 4.75 5.23
CA SER A 73 12.77 4.48 5.08
C SER A 73 12.33 4.60 3.62
N THR A 74 12.97 5.49 2.86
CA THR A 74 12.64 5.74 1.46
C THR A 74 13.69 5.25 0.47
N GLY A 75 14.90 4.96 0.93
CA GLY A 75 16.07 4.67 0.08
C GLY A 75 16.61 5.88 -0.67
N ARG A 76 16.20 7.11 -0.33
CA ARG A 76 16.61 8.33 -1.05
C ARG A 76 17.88 8.92 -0.48
N ALA A 77 18.82 9.22 -1.35
CA ALA A 77 20.00 10.02 -1.06
C ALA A 77 19.65 11.51 -0.99
N PHE A 78 20.29 12.22 -0.06
CA PHE A 78 20.12 13.66 0.12
C PHE A 78 20.77 14.44 -1.03
N TYR A 79 22.06 14.18 -1.26
CA TYR A 79 22.83 14.80 -2.35
C TYR A 79 22.83 13.92 -3.62
N GLY A 80 23.31 14.47 -4.73
CA GLY A 80 23.76 13.71 -5.89
C GLY A 80 25.01 12.87 -5.60
N VAL A 81 25.61 12.29 -6.64
CA VAL A 81 26.75 11.36 -6.49
C VAL A 81 27.98 12.03 -5.84
N ASN A 82 28.12 13.35 -6.03
CA ASN A 82 29.21 14.16 -5.47
C ASN A 82 28.67 15.31 -4.60
N PRO A 83 28.50 15.09 -3.29
CA PRO A 83 27.94 16.09 -2.37
C PRO A 83 28.75 17.39 -2.26
N GLN A 84 30.07 17.34 -2.43
CA GLN A 84 30.92 18.53 -2.36
C GLN A 84 30.72 19.42 -3.58
N GLN A 85 30.58 18.82 -4.77
CA GLN A 85 30.28 19.55 -5.99
C GLN A 85 28.91 20.22 -5.91
N ASP A 86 27.88 19.47 -5.50
CA ASP A 86 26.52 20.00 -5.31
C ASP A 86 26.52 21.26 -4.42
N VAL A 87 27.20 21.19 -3.27
CA VAL A 87 27.34 22.31 -2.33
C VAL A 87 28.11 23.49 -2.93
N SER A 88 29.20 23.20 -3.65
CA SER A 88 30.02 24.26 -4.27
C SER A 88 29.24 25.02 -5.35
N GLU A 89 28.45 24.33 -6.17
CA GLU A 89 27.63 24.95 -7.21
C GLU A 89 26.51 25.81 -6.61
N GLU A 90 25.88 25.31 -5.53
CA GLU A 90 24.86 26.04 -4.78
C GLU A 90 25.42 27.34 -4.16
N LEU A 91 26.58 27.26 -3.51
CA LEU A 91 27.22 28.42 -2.89
C LEU A 91 27.73 29.44 -3.90
N ALA A 92 28.23 29.00 -5.05
CA ALA A 92 28.64 29.89 -6.12
C ALA A 92 27.49 30.76 -6.64
N GLN A 93 26.26 30.24 -6.60
CA GLN A 93 25.05 31.00 -6.90
C GLN A 93 24.68 31.94 -5.75
N TYR A 94 24.70 31.44 -4.51
CA TYR A 94 24.40 32.24 -3.32
C TYR A 94 25.32 33.47 -3.17
N PHE A 95 26.62 33.32 -3.38
CA PHE A 95 27.57 34.43 -3.28
C PHE A 95 27.28 35.58 -4.25
N LYS A 96 26.70 35.28 -5.42
CA LYS A 96 26.33 36.30 -6.41
C LYS A 96 25.04 37.03 -6.05
N ALA A 97 24.11 36.36 -5.37
CA ALA A 97 22.85 36.93 -4.94
C ALA A 97 22.41 36.29 -3.62
N ALA A 98 22.91 36.80 -2.51
CA ALA A 98 22.58 36.32 -1.19
C ALA A 98 21.27 36.94 -0.72
N SER A 99 20.34 36.08 -0.27
CA SER A 99 19.07 36.50 0.32
C SER A 99 19.29 37.10 1.72
N TYR A 100 18.57 38.18 2.00
CA TYR A 100 18.60 38.84 3.30
C TYR A 100 17.28 39.55 3.60
N PHE A 101 17.01 39.82 4.87
CA PHE A 101 15.96 40.73 5.29
C PHE A 101 16.55 41.79 6.23
N SER A 102 15.92 42.97 6.27
CA SER A 102 16.31 44.02 7.22
C SER A 102 15.35 44.02 8.40
N LEU A 103 15.86 44.34 9.58
CA LEU A 103 15.05 44.49 10.78
C LEU A 103 14.25 45.80 10.81
N THR A 104 14.72 46.85 10.14
CA THR A 104 14.12 48.20 10.23
C THR A 104 13.80 48.85 8.90
N ASP A 105 14.46 48.46 7.80
CA ASP A 105 14.22 49.10 6.52
C ASP A 105 13.07 48.42 5.80
N ALA A 106 11.98 49.15 5.53
CA ALA A 106 10.86 48.70 4.72
C ALA A 106 10.93 49.36 3.33
N ASP A 107 11.13 48.56 2.27
CA ASP A 107 11.21 49.00 0.88
C ASP A 107 10.10 48.40 0.00
N GLY A 108 9.19 47.60 0.60
CA GLY A 108 8.10 46.92 -0.08
C GLY A 108 8.52 45.73 -0.93
N GLN A 109 9.81 45.35 -0.95
CA GLN A 109 10.27 44.13 -1.61
C GLN A 109 10.02 42.92 -0.71
N THR A 110 9.35 41.90 -1.24
CA THR A 110 9.06 40.65 -0.51
C THR A 110 10.24 39.69 -0.47
N TRP A 111 11.25 39.87 -1.33
CA TRP A 111 12.47 39.05 -1.35
C TRP A 111 13.69 39.88 -1.75
N ARG A 112 14.55 40.21 -0.79
CA ARG A 112 15.76 41.00 -1.07
C ARG A 112 16.95 40.11 -1.37
N ARG A 113 17.78 40.58 -2.29
CA ARG A 113 19.02 39.91 -2.69
C ARG A 113 20.09 40.92 -3.08
N ARG A 114 21.34 40.60 -2.76
CA ARG A 114 22.53 41.34 -3.24
C ARG A 114 23.75 40.43 -3.22
N PRO A 115 24.83 40.72 -3.96
CA PRO A 115 26.08 39.99 -3.80
C PRO A 115 26.48 39.91 -2.32
N LEU A 116 26.95 38.75 -1.88
CA LEU A 116 27.30 38.54 -0.48
C LEU A 116 28.44 39.51 -0.11
N PRO A 117 28.29 40.34 0.94
CA PRO A 117 29.37 41.22 1.37
C PRO A 117 30.55 40.42 1.94
N ASN A 118 31.72 41.05 1.96
CA ASN A 118 32.92 40.46 2.56
C ASN A 118 32.76 40.23 4.08
N SER A 119 31.83 40.93 4.73
CA SER A 119 31.53 40.78 6.15
C SER A 119 30.04 40.95 6.42
N VAL A 120 29.48 40.06 7.23
CA VAL A 120 28.07 40.11 7.66
C VAL A 120 27.96 39.90 9.16
N ASP A 121 27.01 40.59 9.79
CA ASP A 121 26.82 40.47 11.24
C ASP A 121 26.11 39.17 11.60
N VAL A 122 25.04 38.80 10.89
CA VAL A 122 24.25 37.60 11.17
C VAL A 122 23.97 36.85 9.89
N MET A 123 24.22 35.54 9.92
CA MET A 123 23.79 34.61 8.88
C MET A 123 23.01 33.46 9.52
N LEU A 124 21.79 33.26 9.05
CA LEU A 124 20.92 32.14 9.40
C LEU A 124 21.06 31.06 8.32
N VAL A 125 21.39 29.85 8.72
CA VAL A 125 21.53 28.68 7.85
C VAL A 125 20.43 27.69 8.19
N PHE A 126 19.64 27.30 7.18
CA PHE A 126 18.54 26.35 7.32
C PHE A 126 18.93 25.01 6.69
N GLY A 127 19.20 24.02 7.53
CA GLY A 127 19.71 22.70 7.18
C GLY A 127 21.22 22.55 7.37
N MET A 128 21.64 21.43 7.93
CA MET A 128 23.07 21.11 8.15
C MET A 128 23.63 20.20 7.05
N GLY A 129 22.84 19.20 6.62
CA GLY A 129 23.32 18.17 5.70
C GLY A 129 24.64 17.56 6.18
N LEU A 130 25.64 17.45 5.30
CA LEU A 130 26.99 17.00 5.68
C LEU A 130 27.87 18.11 6.30
N GLY A 131 27.47 19.38 6.24
CA GLY A 131 28.22 20.50 6.84
C GLY A 131 29.28 21.15 5.95
N TYR A 132 29.50 20.68 4.71
CA TYR A 132 30.49 21.26 3.79
C TYR A 132 30.28 22.75 3.53
N HIS A 133 29.03 23.19 3.41
CA HIS A 133 28.71 24.59 3.13
C HIS A 133 29.16 25.54 4.24
N LEU A 134 29.19 25.08 5.51
CA LEU A 134 29.57 25.91 6.64
C LEU A 134 31.03 26.37 6.54
N THR A 135 31.92 25.50 6.06
CA THR A 135 33.34 25.83 5.89
C THR A 135 33.55 26.83 4.77
N GLU A 136 32.86 26.62 3.65
CA GLU A 136 32.93 27.52 2.51
C GLU A 136 32.34 28.91 2.86
N LEU A 137 31.25 28.98 3.61
CA LEU A 137 30.65 30.23 4.06
C LEU A 137 31.63 31.05 4.93
N ILE A 138 32.23 30.44 5.96
CA ILE A 138 33.18 31.15 6.85
C ILE A 138 34.50 31.49 6.15
N SER A 139 34.89 30.71 5.14
CA SER A 139 36.14 30.94 4.39
C SER A 139 36.00 32.09 3.38
N ASN A 140 34.80 32.29 2.83
CA ASN A 140 34.54 33.31 1.80
C ASN A 140 33.86 34.58 2.34
N CYS A 141 33.32 34.56 3.57
CA CYS A 141 32.69 35.72 4.20
C CYS A 141 33.01 35.78 5.70
N ARG A 142 33.39 36.97 6.20
CA ARG A 142 33.57 37.18 7.64
C ARG A 142 32.20 37.31 8.32
N ILE A 143 31.74 36.23 8.91
CA ILE A 143 30.45 36.15 9.61
C ILE A 143 30.67 36.36 11.11
N ARG A 144 29.94 37.28 11.75
CA ARG A 144 30.05 37.50 13.21
C ARG A 144 29.20 36.49 14.00
N PHE A 145 27.93 36.31 13.64
CA PHE A 145 27.02 35.33 14.22
C PHE A 145 26.50 34.39 13.13
N LEU A 146 26.81 33.10 13.25
CA LEU A 146 26.33 32.05 12.36
C LEU A 146 25.35 31.16 13.14
N VAL A 147 24.08 31.18 12.78
CA VAL A 147 23.03 30.36 13.43
C VAL A 147 22.59 29.28 12.46
N VAL A 148 22.75 28.02 12.84
CA VAL A 148 22.41 26.85 12.00
C VAL A 148 21.22 26.12 12.61
N TYR A 149 20.13 26.00 11.86
CA TYR A 149 18.94 25.24 12.21
C TYR A 149 18.98 23.87 11.55
N GLU A 150 18.83 22.81 12.35
CA GLU A 150 18.76 21.43 11.85
C GLU A 150 17.65 20.68 12.60
N PRO A 151 16.49 20.43 11.97
CA PRO A 151 15.37 19.79 12.64
C PRO A 151 15.61 18.31 12.94
N ASN A 152 16.50 17.63 12.21
CA ASN A 152 16.72 16.19 12.36
C ASN A 152 18.11 15.89 12.94
N LEU A 153 18.14 15.29 14.13
CA LEU A 153 19.39 14.94 14.80
C LEU A 153 20.25 13.91 14.04
N ASP A 154 19.65 13.09 13.17
CA ASP A 154 20.44 12.18 12.32
C ASP A 154 21.30 12.94 11.31
N MET A 155 20.84 14.09 10.79
CA MET A 155 21.63 14.93 9.89
C MET A 155 22.85 15.51 10.61
N LEU A 156 22.66 15.98 11.86
CA LEU A 156 23.77 16.38 12.72
C LEU A 156 24.77 15.22 12.89
N MET A 157 24.29 14.02 13.19
CA MET A 157 25.16 12.85 13.34
C MET A 157 25.90 12.50 12.04
N CYS A 158 25.25 12.60 10.89
CA CYS A 158 25.89 12.43 9.60
C CYS A 158 27.02 13.45 9.40
N SER A 159 26.78 14.74 9.69
CA SER A 159 27.81 15.77 9.61
C SER A 159 28.98 15.53 10.56
N VAL A 160 28.72 15.12 11.80
CA VAL A 160 29.75 14.79 12.81
C VAL A 160 30.62 13.62 12.34
N GLN A 161 30.06 12.69 11.56
CA GLN A 161 30.78 11.55 11.02
C GLN A 161 31.63 11.90 9.78
N THR A 162 31.23 12.90 8.99
CA THR A 162 31.87 13.20 7.70
C THR A 162 32.77 14.42 7.69
N HIS A 163 32.36 15.52 8.33
CA HIS A 163 33.00 16.82 8.16
C HIS A 163 34.05 17.08 9.24
N ASP A 164 35.08 17.88 8.95
CA ASP A 164 36.10 18.25 9.93
C ASP A 164 35.62 19.43 10.79
N TRP A 165 34.82 19.12 11.82
CA TRP A 165 34.30 20.12 12.75
C TRP A 165 35.40 20.73 13.61
N SER A 166 36.50 20.01 13.87
CA SER A 166 37.65 20.58 14.58
C SER A 166 38.21 21.77 13.81
N MET A 167 38.50 21.57 12.51
CA MET A 167 39.01 22.63 11.65
C MET A 167 37.99 23.77 11.49
N LEU A 168 36.71 23.45 11.31
CA LEU A 168 35.65 24.45 11.19
C LEU A 168 35.59 25.36 12.43
N LEU A 169 35.51 24.77 13.63
CA LEU A 169 35.36 25.51 14.89
C LEU A 169 36.61 26.31 15.24
N ASP A 170 37.80 25.77 14.97
CA ASP A 170 39.06 26.50 15.15
C ASP A 170 39.16 27.69 14.18
N THR A 171 38.75 27.51 12.93
CA THR A 171 38.70 28.57 11.92
C THR A 171 37.71 29.65 12.32
N ALA A 172 36.51 29.27 12.76
CA ALA A 172 35.49 30.19 13.26
C ALA A 172 36.02 31.01 14.44
N ARG A 173 36.66 30.37 15.43
CA ARG A 173 37.29 31.06 16.56
C ARG A 173 38.37 32.04 16.10
N ALA A 174 39.21 31.64 15.15
CA ALA A 174 40.27 32.50 14.61
C ALA A 174 39.72 33.74 13.87
N LEU A 175 38.58 33.60 13.19
CA LEU A 175 37.90 34.69 12.48
C LEU A 175 36.98 35.54 13.39
N GLY A 176 36.75 35.09 14.62
CA GLY A 176 35.84 35.72 15.58
C GLY A 176 34.36 35.47 15.27
N THR A 177 34.05 34.35 14.60
CA THR A 177 32.69 33.90 14.30
C THR A 177 32.12 33.12 15.49
N HIS A 178 30.97 33.55 15.99
CA HIS A 178 30.19 32.82 16.98
C HIS A 178 29.21 31.89 16.27
N ILE A 179 29.34 30.59 16.48
CA ILE A 179 28.47 29.56 15.88
C ILE A 179 27.45 29.09 16.90
N PHE A 180 26.17 29.15 16.53
CA PHE A 180 25.05 28.60 17.29
C PHE A 180 24.38 27.50 16.47
N ILE A 181 24.25 26.31 17.05
CA ILE A 181 23.62 25.17 16.39
C ILE A 181 22.33 24.84 17.14
N GLN A 182 21.20 25.07 16.49
CA GLN A 182 19.86 24.77 16.98
C GLN A 182 19.47 23.35 16.52
N ALA A 183 20.07 22.35 17.16
CA ALA A 183 19.84 20.94 16.87
C ALA A 183 18.45 20.47 17.34
N GLY A 184 17.69 19.83 16.46
CA GLY A 184 16.30 19.44 16.70
C GLY A 184 15.29 20.59 16.53
N SER A 185 15.71 21.73 15.97
CA SER A 185 14.85 22.89 15.74
C SER A 185 14.50 23.07 14.26
N ASP A 186 13.22 23.28 13.98
CA ASP A 186 12.70 23.63 12.66
C ASP A 186 12.57 25.15 12.44
N ALA A 187 13.19 25.94 13.33
CA ALA A 187 13.17 27.40 13.35
C ALA A 187 11.80 28.04 13.63
N SER A 188 10.79 27.28 14.10
CA SER A 188 9.50 27.84 14.47
C SER A 188 9.57 28.90 15.59
N GLY A 189 10.63 28.87 16.40
CA GLY A 189 10.92 29.84 17.46
C GLY A 189 11.62 31.14 17.02
N ILE A 190 11.88 31.33 15.71
CA ILE A 190 12.81 32.35 15.20
C ILE A 190 12.57 33.77 15.72
N THR A 191 11.32 34.19 15.95
CA THR A 191 11.03 35.56 16.37
C THR A 191 11.55 35.85 17.78
N SER A 192 11.46 34.87 18.67
CA SER A 192 11.97 34.98 20.04
C SER A 192 13.50 34.96 20.05
N GLU A 193 14.11 34.15 19.18
CA GLU A 193 15.56 34.04 19.03
C GLU A 193 16.17 35.32 18.43
N LEU A 194 15.50 35.93 17.44
CA LEU A 194 15.89 37.25 16.91
C LEU A 194 15.77 38.35 17.98
N ALA A 195 14.73 38.30 18.82
CA ALA A 195 14.59 39.24 19.93
C ALA A 195 15.72 39.09 20.97
N GLU A 196 16.14 37.86 21.26
CA GLU A 196 17.30 37.59 22.12
C GLU A 196 18.60 38.12 21.50
N LEU A 197 18.81 37.89 20.20
CA LEU A 197 19.98 38.37 19.49
C LEU A 197 20.09 39.91 19.49
N LEU A 198 18.95 40.61 19.38
CA LEU A 198 18.87 42.07 19.48
C LEU A 198 19.06 42.61 20.90
N GLN A 199 18.77 41.83 21.94
CA GLN A 199 19.13 42.19 23.30
C GLN A 199 20.65 42.15 23.51
N PHE A 200 21.34 41.27 22.79
CA PHE A 200 22.79 41.19 22.79
C PHE A 200 23.44 42.33 21.99
N ASP A 201 22.94 42.64 20.80
CA ASP A 201 23.38 43.79 20.00
C ASP A 201 22.22 44.47 19.27
N ALA A 202 21.87 45.67 19.72
CA ALA A 202 20.78 46.46 19.15
C ALA A 202 21.11 47.12 17.78
N ASN A 203 22.36 47.03 17.33
CA ASN A 203 22.79 47.64 16.04
C ASN A 203 22.66 46.68 14.85
N LEU A 204 22.15 45.47 15.06
CA LEU A 204 21.88 44.54 13.99
C LEU A 204 20.83 45.11 13.02
N HIS A 205 21.10 45.01 11.73
CA HIS A 205 20.27 45.62 10.70
C HIS A 205 19.90 44.63 9.60
N ASP A 206 20.88 44.19 8.80
CA ASP A 206 20.66 43.20 7.73
C ASP A 206 21.04 41.79 8.21
N ILE A 207 20.10 40.85 8.09
CA ILE A 207 20.28 39.43 8.44
C ILE A 207 20.24 38.59 7.17
N TYR A 208 21.31 37.83 6.95
CA TYR A 208 21.45 36.97 5.78
C TYR A 208 20.83 35.62 6.02
N VAL A 209 20.21 35.05 4.98
CA VAL A 209 19.59 33.73 5.03
C VAL A 209 20.22 32.87 3.95
N TYR A 210 20.68 31.69 4.35
CA TYR A 210 21.15 30.63 3.46
C TYR A 210 20.30 29.39 3.71
N ARG A 211 19.66 28.87 2.65
CA ARG A 211 18.85 27.65 2.72
C ARG A 211 19.62 26.53 2.06
N HIS A 212 20.03 25.56 2.87
CA HIS A 212 20.72 24.34 2.46
C HIS A 212 19.76 23.15 2.33
N GLN A 213 18.66 23.17 3.09
CA GLN A 213 17.63 22.12 3.10
C GLN A 213 16.24 22.69 2.92
N PHE A 214 15.44 22.06 2.06
CA PHE A 214 14.01 22.27 2.00
C PHE A 214 13.33 21.46 3.10
N HIS A 215 12.66 22.15 4.00
CA HIS A 215 11.88 21.55 5.08
C HIS A 215 10.53 22.25 5.18
N PRO A 216 9.41 21.52 5.33
CA PRO A 216 8.07 22.10 5.31
C PRO A 216 7.87 23.31 6.23
N VAL A 217 8.44 23.26 7.44
CA VAL A 217 8.33 24.37 8.41
C VAL A 217 9.37 25.45 8.14
N MET A 218 10.63 25.08 7.86
CA MET A 218 11.70 26.06 7.66
C MET A 218 11.42 26.95 6.45
N ASP A 219 10.80 26.42 5.40
CA ASP A 219 10.42 27.22 4.23
C ASP A 219 9.34 28.27 4.57
N GLU A 220 8.35 27.93 5.42
CA GLU A 220 7.38 28.92 5.90
C GLU A 220 8.05 29.99 6.77
N VAL A 221 9.01 29.58 7.60
CA VAL A 221 9.81 30.49 8.44
C VAL A 221 10.60 31.46 7.57
N ILE A 222 11.33 30.97 6.56
CA ILE A 222 12.11 31.81 5.64
C ILE A 222 11.19 32.79 4.92
N ASN A 223 10.05 32.32 4.41
CA ASN A 223 9.07 33.19 3.76
C ASN A 223 8.57 34.29 4.70
N TYR A 224 8.23 33.93 5.93
CA TYR A 224 7.80 34.88 6.94
C TYR A 224 8.86 35.96 7.22
N LEU A 225 10.13 35.59 7.34
CA LEU A 225 11.22 36.54 7.56
C LEU A 225 11.36 37.54 6.40
N MET A 226 11.29 37.03 5.17
CA MET A 226 11.44 37.85 3.97
C MET A 226 10.24 38.79 3.73
N GLU A 227 9.02 38.28 3.89
CA GLU A 227 7.78 39.06 3.72
C GLU A 227 7.61 40.17 4.76
N ASN A 228 8.19 40.00 5.95
CA ASN A 228 8.11 40.97 7.04
C ASN A 228 9.40 41.77 7.24
N SER A 229 10.27 41.80 6.23
CA SER A 229 11.45 42.66 6.21
C SER A 229 11.08 44.13 6.46
N GLY A 230 11.71 44.74 7.47
CA GLY A 230 11.48 46.11 7.90
C GLY A 230 10.41 46.28 8.98
N ASP A 231 9.74 45.20 9.39
CA ASP A 231 8.74 45.19 10.46
C ASP A 231 9.29 44.53 11.73
N LEU A 232 10.04 45.32 12.51
CA LEU A 232 10.71 44.84 13.72
C LEU A 232 9.75 44.16 14.71
N ASP A 233 8.53 44.67 14.85
CA ASP A 233 7.55 44.13 15.79
C ASP A 233 7.09 42.73 15.37
N LYS A 234 6.83 42.52 14.07
CA LYS A 234 6.54 41.17 13.57
C LYS A 234 7.73 40.24 13.71
N LEU A 235 8.92 40.70 13.34
CA LEU A 235 10.12 39.87 13.36
C LEU A 235 10.58 39.48 14.78
N THR A 236 10.16 40.19 15.83
CA THR A 236 10.67 39.96 17.21
C THR A 236 9.59 39.70 18.27
N LYS A 237 8.35 40.18 18.09
CA LYS A 237 7.29 40.09 19.12
C LYS A 237 6.13 39.19 18.72
N ALA A 238 5.91 39.00 17.42
CA ALA A 238 4.83 38.13 16.96
C ALA A 238 5.17 36.66 17.25
N LYS A 239 4.11 35.85 17.39
CA LYS A 239 4.17 34.40 17.57
C LYS A 239 3.42 33.71 16.42
N PRO A 240 3.97 33.74 15.20
CA PRO A 240 3.37 33.06 14.07
C PRO A 240 3.26 31.55 14.35
N LEU A 241 2.20 30.93 13.83
CA LEU A 241 2.06 29.48 13.83
C LEU A 241 2.47 28.96 12.45
N PHE A 242 3.51 28.13 12.41
CA PHE A 242 3.97 27.48 11.20
C PHE A 242 3.44 26.05 11.17
N ALA A 243 2.51 25.76 10.26
CA ALA A 243 1.94 24.43 10.09
C ALA A 243 2.82 23.55 9.19
N GLY A 244 3.63 24.20 8.35
CA GLY A 244 4.46 23.58 7.33
C GLY A 244 3.68 23.12 6.10
N TYR A 245 4.41 22.98 4.99
CA TYR A 245 3.91 22.42 3.72
C TYR A 245 3.67 20.90 3.80
N GLN A 246 2.54 20.49 4.38
CA GLN A 246 2.16 19.08 4.57
C GLN A 246 1.37 18.49 3.39
N HIS A 247 0.87 19.33 2.48
CA HIS A 247 0.04 18.87 1.38
C HIS A 247 0.89 18.13 0.33
N ALA A 248 0.37 17.04 -0.23
CA ALA A 248 1.08 16.22 -1.22
C ALA A 248 1.55 17.02 -2.44
N LEU A 249 0.78 18.05 -2.83
CA LEU A 249 1.11 18.93 -3.96
C LEU A 249 2.28 19.88 -3.68
N ASP A 250 2.65 20.09 -2.42
CA ASP A 250 3.73 20.99 -2.02
C ASP A 250 5.09 20.26 -1.86
N TYR A 251 5.17 19.01 -2.30
CA TYR A 251 6.37 18.19 -2.18
C TYR A 251 7.54 18.81 -2.97
N VAL A 252 8.65 19.08 -2.29
CA VAL A 252 9.92 19.51 -2.88
C VAL A 252 11.02 18.58 -2.36
N PRO A 253 11.99 18.15 -3.19
CA PRO A 253 13.14 17.39 -2.71
C PRO A 253 13.88 18.11 -1.58
N GLU A 254 14.30 17.37 -0.56
CA GLU A 254 14.95 17.89 0.66
C GLU A 254 16.23 18.68 0.34
N HIS A 255 16.91 18.32 -0.75
CA HIS A 255 17.99 19.09 -1.35
C HIS A 255 17.69 19.31 -2.83
N ALA A 256 17.42 20.56 -3.20
CA ALA A 256 17.18 21.04 -4.55
C ALA A 256 17.99 22.33 -4.78
N PRO A 257 18.24 22.75 -6.03
CA PRO A 257 18.98 23.97 -6.31
C PRO A 257 18.37 25.19 -5.58
N ASN A 258 19.22 25.99 -4.93
CA ASN A 258 18.76 27.16 -4.18
C ASN A 258 18.38 28.30 -5.13
N THR A 259 17.12 28.34 -5.53
CA THR A 259 16.58 29.32 -6.49
C THR A 259 15.98 30.55 -5.85
N ALA A 260 15.67 30.50 -4.55
CA ALA A 260 15.04 31.60 -3.83
C ALA A 260 15.84 32.90 -3.96
N ALA A 261 17.17 32.80 -4.00
CA ALA A 261 18.01 33.98 -4.00
C ALA A 261 18.32 34.50 -5.43
N THR A 262 18.37 33.63 -6.44
CA THR A 262 18.92 33.95 -7.77
C THR A 262 17.89 34.00 -8.87
N TYR A 263 16.73 33.36 -8.69
CA TYR A 263 15.77 33.18 -9.77
C TYR A 263 14.80 34.36 -9.86
N GLN A 264 14.39 34.70 -11.07
CA GLN A 264 13.27 35.58 -11.36
C GLN A 264 12.38 34.81 -12.30
N GLU A 265 11.11 34.70 -11.95
CA GLU A 265 10.18 33.87 -12.70
C GLU A 265 10.07 34.35 -14.15
N ASN A 266 10.52 33.49 -15.07
CA ASN A 266 10.43 33.71 -16.49
C ASN A 266 9.51 32.64 -17.06
N LYS A 267 8.39 33.06 -17.66
CA LYS A 267 7.47 32.14 -18.32
C LYS A 267 8.22 31.39 -19.43
N PHE A 268 8.10 30.07 -19.43
CA PHE A 268 8.62 29.26 -20.53
C PHE A 268 7.90 29.61 -21.82
N SER A 269 8.66 30.15 -22.79
CA SER A 269 8.10 30.67 -24.04
C SER A 269 8.82 30.07 -25.24
N ASP A 270 8.43 28.85 -25.60
CA ASP A 270 8.91 28.16 -26.79
C ASP A 270 7.78 27.96 -27.81
N SER A 271 8.01 28.41 -29.05
CA SER A 271 7.06 28.23 -30.16
C SER A 271 6.77 26.76 -30.47
N GLN A 272 7.71 25.86 -30.18
CA GLN A 272 7.52 24.42 -30.34
C GLN A 272 6.67 23.85 -29.21
N ALA A 273 6.83 24.34 -27.98
CA ALA A 273 6.00 23.98 -26.84
C ALA A 273 4.52 24.36 -27.02
N GLU A 274 4.24 25.55 -27.56
CA GLU A 274 2.86 25.95 -27.88
C GLU A 274 2.23 25.06 -28.96
N LYS A 275 3.02 24.60 -29.95
CA LYS A 275 2.54 23.64 -30.95
C LYS A 275 2.25 22.28 -30.32
N LYS A 276 3.12 21.79 -29.43
CA LYS A 276 2.91 20.54 -28.68
C LYS A 276 1.64 20.64 -27.84
N PHE A 277 1.47 21.74 -27.10
CA PHE A 277 0.27 21.97 -26.30
C PHE A 277 -0.99 21.91 -27.16
N ALA A 278 -1.02 22.62 -28.31
CA ALA A 278 -2.16 22.58 -29.22
C ALA A 278 -2.46 21.17 -29.74
N ALA A 279 -1.44 20.43 -30.19
CA ALA A 279 -1.59 19.06 -30.69
C ALA A 279 -2.07 18.09 -29.58
N ASN A 280 -1.51 18.23 -28.37
CA ASN A 280 -1.90 17.45 -27.21
C ASN A 280 -3.34 17.74 -26.79
N MET A 281 -3.76 19.01 -26.80
CA MET A 281 -5.14 19.40 -26.50
C MET A 281 -6.14 18.86 -27.55
N GLU A 282 -5.79 18.86 -28.84
CA GLU A 282 -6.61 18.24 -29.88
C GLU A 282 -6.74 16.72 -29.66
N ALA A 283 -5.65 16.05 -29.30
CA ALA A 283 -5.67 14.63 -29.01
C ALA A 283 -6.49 14.33 -27.74
N LEU A 284 -6.36 15.12 -26.68
CA LEU A 284 -7.20 15.02 -25.48
C LEU A 284 -8.68 15.20 -25.84
N GLN A 285 -9.04 16.16 -26.69
CA GLN A 285 -10.43 16.34 -27.12
C GLN A 285 -11.01 15.09 -27.77
N ARG A 286 -10.20 14.38 -28.56
CA ARG A 286 -10.61 13.14 -29.24
C ARG A 286 -10.69 11.94 -28.29
N PHE A 287 -9.65 11.71 -27.49
CA PHE A 287 -9.49 10.48 -26.72
C PHE A 287 -10.00 10.58 -25.28
N TYR A 288 -9.95 11.77 -24.68
CA TYR A 288 -10.32 12.02 -23.27
C TYR A 288 -11.09 13.35 -23.13
N PRO A 289 -12.33 13.45 -23.67
CA PRO A 289 -13.06 14.72 -23.76
C PRO A 289 -13.29 15.40 -22.40
N GLU A 290 -13.48 14.63 -21.32
CA GLU A 290 -13.64 15.19 -19.96
C GLU A 290 -12.35 15.82 -19.41
N ILE A 291 -11.20 15.19 -19.68
CA ILE A 291 -9.89 15.76 -19.33
C ILE A 291 -9.64 17.02 -20.15
N TYR A 292 -9.93 16.99 -21.45
CA TYR A 292 -9.82 18.17 -22.31
C TYR A 292 -10.61 19.37 -21.77
N GLN A 293 -11.88 19.17 -21.40
CA GLN A 293 -12.71 20.24 -20.82
C GLN A 293 -12.09 20.78 -19.53
N SER A 294 -11.57 19.90 -18.67
CA SER A 294 -10.91 20.30 -17.43
C SER A 294 -9.62 21.10 -17.68
N MET A 295 -8.87 20.76 -18.74
CA MET A 295 -7.60 21.42 -19.09
C MET A 295 -7.78 22.77 -19.81
N LEU A 296 -8.92 23.02 -20.47
CA LEU A 296 -9.18 24.29 -21.19
C LEU A 296 -9.15 25.51 -20.27
N GLU A 297 -9.71 25.38 -19.08
CA GLU A 297 -9.83 26.46 -18.10
C GLU A 297 -8.82 26.32 -16.95
N TYR A 298 -7.96 25.29 -16.99
CA TYR A 298 -7.04 25.00 -15.91
C TYR A 298 -6.00 26.10 -15.75
N GLN A 299 -5.75 26.49 -14.50
CA GLN A 299 -4.69 27.42 -14.12
C GLN A 299 -3.88 26.78 -13.00
N PRO A 300 -2.55 26.63 -13.18
CA PRO A 300 -1.71 26.03 -12.15
C PRO A 300 -1.75 26.82 -10.84
N ALA A 301 -1.71 26.11 -9.71
CA ALA A 301 -1.85 26.70 -8.38
C ALA A 301 -0.52 26.84 -7.65
N ASN A 302 0.31 25.80 -7.66
CA ASN A 302 1.53 25.71 -6.87
C ASN A 302 2.79 25.59 -7.75
N TRP A 303 2.71 24.77 -8.80
CA TRP A 303 3.80 24.50 -9.73
C TRP A 303 3.57 25.16 -11.08
N PHE A 304 4.51 25.98 -11.51
CA PHE A 304 4.41 26.75 -12.74
C PHE A 304 5.51 26.35 -13.72
N LEU A 305 5.15 26.13 -14.99
CA LEU A 305 6.13 25.88 -16.04
C LEU A 305 6.92 27.16 -16.35
N VAL A 306 8.24 27.07 -16.25
CA VAL A 306 9.14 28.23 -16.35
C VAL A 306 10.46 27.86 -17.06
N GLU A 307 11.22 28.88 -17.43
CA GLU A 307 12.62 28.75 -17.88
C GLU A 307 13.56 28.75 -16.68
N ASP A 308 14.45 27.77 -16.57
CA ASP A 308 15.50 27.76 -15.56
C ASP A 308 16.64 28.76 -15.88
N HIS A 309 17.70 28.75 -15.07
CA HIS A 309 18.86 29.63 -15.25
C HIS A 309 19.62 29.41 -16.57
N ASN A 310 19.46 28.26 -17.21
CA ASN A 310 20.08 27.88 -18.47
C ASN A 310 19.13 28.06 -19.67
N GLY A 311 17.92 28.59 -19.44
CA GLY A 311 16.88 28.73 -20.47
C GLY A 311 16.21 27.41 -20.86
N GLN A 312 16.31 26.37 -20.02
CA GLN A 312 15.64 25.09 -20.22
C GLN A 312 14.30 25.05 -19.49
N ALA A 313 13.41 24.16 -19.93
CA ALA A 313 12.11 23.96 -19.27
C ALA A 313 12.26 23.37 -17.87
N ASN A 314 11.55 23.94 -16.90
CA ASN A 314 11.46 23.41 -15.54
C ASN A 314 10.08 23.75 -14.95
N VAL A 315 9.76 23.21 -13.78
CA VAL A 315 8.61 23.62 -12.98
C VAL A 315 9.07 24.23 -11.67
N PHE A 316 8.50 25.38 -11.33
CA PHE A 316 8.86 26.16 -10.16
C PHE A 316 7.71 26.22 -9.16
N HIS A 317 8.01 25.84 -7.92
CA HIS A 317 7.07 25.96 -6.82
C HIS A 317 7.13 27.37 -6.25
N ARG A 318 6.11 28.20 -6.54
CA ARG A 318 6.16 29.64 -6.21
C ARG A 318 6.19 29.90 -4.70
N ARG A 319 5.46 29.14 -3.88
CA ARG A 319 5.45 29.29 -2.41
C ARG A 319 6.74 28.81 -1.76
N ARG A 320 7.31 27.69 -2.22
CA ARG A 320 8.54 27.14 -1.63
C ARG A 320 9.82 27.64 -2.30
N GLN A 321 9.70 28.40 -3.38
CA GLN A 321 10.82 28.94 -4.16
C GLN A 321 11.81 27.84 -4.56
N ALA A 322 11.34 26.83 -5.31
CA ALA A 322 12.11 25.63 -5.63
C ALA A 322 11.87 25.17 -7.08
N PHE A 323 12.90 24.66 -7.75
CA PHE A 323 12.71 23.85 -8.96
C PHE A 323 12.49 22.38 -8.59
N LEU A 324 11.76 21.65 -9.44
CA LEU A 324 11.62 20.20 -9.32
C LEU A 324 12.85 19.46 -9.87
N TYR A 325 13.46 20.00 -10.92
CA TYR A 325 14.62 19.44 -11.61
C TYR A 325 15.85 20.30 -11.37
N SER A 326 17.00 19.65 -11.20
CA SER A 326 18.31 20.29 -11.28
C SER A 326 18.77 20.35 -12.73
N ASP A 327 18.59 19.23 -13.46
CA ASP A 327 18.72 19.15 -14.91
C ASP A 327 17.65 18.17 -15.44
N LEU A 328 16.74 18.67 -16.28
CA LEU A 328 15.61 17.89 -16.79
C LEU A 328 16.05 16.70 -17.64
N GLU A 329 17.04 16.89 -18.52
CA GLU A 329 17.46 15.87 -19.50
C GLU A 329 18.34 14.79 -18.86
N VAL A 330 19.24 15.17 -17.96
CA VAL A 330 20.11 14.24 -17.23
C VAL A 330 19.26 13.39 -16.29
N GLU A 331 18.47 14.00 -15.40
CA GLU A 331 17.68 13.25 -14.42
C GLU A 331 16.65 12.34 -15.12
N SER A 332 16.04 12.79 -16.23
CA SER A 332 15.10 11.96 -17.00
C SER A 332 15.75 10.76 -17.66
N ARG A 333 16.98 10.92 -18.16
CA ARG A 333 17.76 9.81 -18.74
C ARG A 333 18.16 8.81 -17.65
N GLU A 334 18.65 9.29 -16.51
CA GLU A 334 19.07 8.43 -15.39
C GLU A 334 17.93 7.57 -14.86
N ILE A 335 16.76 8.15 -14.63
CA ILE A 335 15.59 7.38 -14.16
C ILE A 335 15.17 6.34 -15.19
N SER A 336 15.09 6.71 -16.47
CA SER A 336 14.71 5.78 -17.52
C SER A 336 15.73 4.64 -17.68
N ASP A 337 17.03 4.97 -17.73
CA ASP A 337 18.10 4.00 -17.93
C ASP A 337 18.24 3.06 -16.73
N TYR A 338 18.10 3.59 -15.52
CA TYR A 338 18.03 2.76 -14.32
C TYR A 338 16.83 1.83 -14.36
N PHE A 339 15.62 2.34 -14.62
CA PHE A 339 14.42 1.49 -14.63
C PHE A 339 14.50 0.39 -15.71
N ILE A 340 15.06 0.70 -16.88
CA ILE A 340 15.33 -0.30 -17.91
C ILE A 340 16.31 -1.36 -17.41
N SER A 341 17.32 -0.98 -16.63
CA SER A 341 18.36 -1.88 -16.12
C SER A 341 18.01 -2.56 -14.81
N HIS A 342 16.96 -2.09 -14.12
CA HIS A 342 16.54 -2.56 -12.81
C HIS A 342 15.01 -2.44 -12.70
N PRO A 343 14.27 -3.16 -13.57
CA PRO A 343 12.82 -3.03 -13.59
C PRO A 343 12.24 -3.50 -12.26
N PHE A 344 11.40 -2.67 -11.64
CA PHE A 344 10.64 -3.09 -10.49
C PHE A 344 9.45 -3.93 -10.95
N LYS A 345 9.57 -5.25 -10.79
CA LYS A 345 8.53 -6.24 -11.02
C LYS A 345 8.36 -7.06 -9.75
N ASP A 346 7.14 -7.12 -9.22
CA ASP A 346 6.86 -7.96 -8.05
C ASP A 346 6.77 -9.45 -8.45
N ASP A 347 7.44 -10.33 -7.70
CA ASP A 347 7.34 -11.79 -7.84
C ASP A 347 6.06 -12.34 -7.18
N VAL A 348 4.91 -11.82 -7.62
CA VAL A 348 3.63 -12.05 -6.95
C VAL A 348 3.18 -13.52 -6.99
N VAL A 349 3.35 -14.18 -8.13
CA VAL A 349 2.66 -15.45 -8.45
C VAL A 349 3.22 -16.66 -7.68
N ILE A 350 4.43 -16.58 -7.10
CA ILE A 350 5.16 -17.76 -6.59
C ILE A 350 4.92 -18.03 -5.09
N SER A 351 4.15 -17.18 -4.39
CA SER A 351 4.07 -17.23 -2.92
C SER A 351 3.05 -18.23 -2.34
N GLN A 352 2.19 -18.85 -3.17
CA GLN A 352 1.27 -19.88 -2.69
C GLN A 352 2.04 -21.15 -2.31
N LYS A 353 2.08 -21.45 -1.01
CA LYS A 353 2.58 -22.73 -0.50
C LYS A 353 1.46 -23.76 -0.63
N GLY A 354 1.65 -24.81 -1.43
CA GLY A 354 0.89 -26.04 -1.24
C GLY A 354 1.31 -26.73 0.07
N GLY A 355 0.38 -27.52 0.61
CA GLY A 355 0.55 -28.21 1.90
C GLY A 355 -0.59 -27.96 2.89
N GLY A 356 -0.38 -28.34 4.15
CA GLY A 356 -1.40 -28.24 5.20
C GLY A 356 -2.60 -29.16 4.95
N LYS A 357 -3.81 -28.74 5.32
CA LYS A 357 -5.04 -29.54 5.16
C LYS A 357 -5.51 -29.68 3.70
N LEU A 358 -5.12 -28.75 2.81
CA LEU A 358 -5.64 -28.65 1.45
C LEU A 358 -4.84 -29.44 0.40
N TRP A 359 -3.78 -30.16 0.79
CA TRP A 359 -2.85 -30.82 -0.15
C TRP A 359 -3.51 -31.83 -1.11
N ARG A 360 -4.70 -32.34 -0.79
CA ARG A 360 -5.46 -33.29 -1.63
C ARG A 360 -6.27 -32.62 -2.75
N TYR A 361 -6.49 -31.31 -2.66
CA TYR A 361 -7.19 -30.57 -3.70
C TYR A 361 -6.36 -30.54 -4.97
N LEU A 362 -7.04 -30.63 -6.11
CA LEU A 362 -6.39 -30.66 -7.43
C LEU A 362 -5.53 -29.41 -7.63
N HIS A 363 -6.02 -28.25 -7.17
CA HIS A 363 -5.28 -27.00 -7.28
C HIS A 363 -3.91 -27.03 -6.59
N PHE A 364 -3.87 -27.44 -5.32
CA PHE A 364 -2.62 -27.43 -4.54
C PHE A 364 -1.67 -28.54 -4.94
N ASP A 365 -2.17 -29.69 -5.38
CA ASP A 365 -1.33 -30.74 -5.99
C ASP A 365 -0.60 -30.20 -7.23
N ILE A 366 -1.30 -29.45 -8.08
CA ILE A 366 -0.70 -28.87 -9.29
C ILE A 366 0.27 -27.75 -8.96
N ILE A 367 -0.01 -26.91 -7.96
CA ILE A 367 0.95 -25.90 -7.48
C ILE A 367 2.25 -26.54 -7.01
N GLU A 368 2.21 -27.63 -6.23
CA GLU A 368 3.43 -28.33 -5.81
C GLU A 368 4.23 -28.85 -7.01
N ASN A 369 3.56 -29.34 -8.06
CA ASN A 369 4.23 -29.79 -9.29
C ASN A 369 4.77 -28.62 -10.14
N LEU A 370 4.22 -27.41 -10.01
CA LEU A 370 4.68 -26.21 -10.69
C LEU A 370 5.92 -25.59 -10.02
N LYS A 371 6.06 -25.69 -8.69
CA LYS A 371 7.18 -25.05 -7.96
C LYS A 371 8.56 -25.38 -8.54
N PRO A 372 8.95 -26.65 -8.80
CA PRO A 372 10.28 -26.95 -9.36
C PRO A 372 10.49 -26.35 -10.76
N VAL A 373 9.42 -26.26 -11.57
CA VAL A 373 9.46 -25.66 -12.92
C VAL A 373 9.71 -24.16 -12.81
N MET A 374 9.18 -23.52 -11.77
CA MET A 374 9.30 -22.08 -11.54
C MET A 374 10.66 -21.71 -10.91
N GLU A 375 11.12 -22.47 -9.92
CA GLU A 375 12.41 -22.27 -9.24
C GLU A 375 13.61 -22.39 -10.20
N THR A 376 13.49 -23.23 -11.24
CA THR A 376 14.57 -23.47 -12.19
C THR A 376 14.69 -22.39 -13.29
N VAL A 377 13.65 -21.57 -13.48
CA VAL A 377 13.54 -20.68 -14.65
C VAL A 377 13.38 -19.21 -14.27
N LEU A 378 12.81 -18.90 -13.11
CA LEU A 378 12.54 -17.54 -12.68
C LEU A 378 13.68 -17.01 -11.80
N GLU A 379 14.79 -16.64 -12.44
CA GLU A 379 15.71 -15.69 -11.84
C GLU A 379 15.08 -14.28 -11.85
N LYS A 380 15.53 -13.41 -10.93
CA LYS A 380 15.14 -12.00 -10.95
C LYS A 380 15.47 -11.42 -12.31
N GLN A 381 14.45 -10.93 -13.00
CA GLN A 381 14.60 -10.27 -14.28
C GLN A 381 15.44 -9.01 -14.09
N THR A 382 16.66 -9.02 -14.60
CA THR A 382 17.64 -7.94 -14.42
C THR A 382 17.48 -6.83 -15.46
N ARG A 383 16.55 -6.93 -16.42
CA ARG A 383 16.36 -5.88 -17.44
C ARG A 383 14.93 -5.85 -17.97
N LEU A 384 14.43 -4.65 -18.25
CA LEU A 384 13.13 -4.40 -18.85
C LEU A 384 13.11 -4.96 -20.29
N PRO A 385 12.08 -5.71 -20.69
CA PRO A 385 11.92 -6.19 -22.05
C PRO A 385 11.81 -5.07 -23.09
N SER A 386 12.07 -5.41 -24.37
CA SER A 386 11.79 -4.51 -25.50
C SER A 386 10.29 -4.32 -25.77
N GLU A 387 9.46 -5.26 -25.33
CA GLU A 387 8.00 -5.17 -25.39
C GLU A 387 7.42 -5.49 -24.01
N VAL A 388 6.72 -4.53 -23.42
CA VAL A 388 6.11 -4.60 -22.10
C VAL A 388 4.60 -4.60 -22.24
N ASP A 389 3.94 -5.56 -21.59
CA ASP A 389 2.48 -5.65 -21.68
C ASP A 389 1.79 -4.57 -20.84
N SER A 390 2.20 -4.40 -19.59
CA SER A 390 1.63 -3.39 -18.68
C SER A 390 2.70 -2.60 -17.95
N LEU A 391 2.65 -1.27 -18.05
CA LEU A 391 3.52 -0.34 -17.33
C LEU A 391 2.68 0.67 -16.56
N LEU A 392 2.86 0.73 -15.23
CA LEU A 392 2.30 1.76 -14.37
C LEU A 392 3.39 2.80 -14.12
N VAL A 393 3.06 4.06 -14.37
CA VAL A 393 3.91 5.21 -14.09
C VAL A 393 3.23 6.09 -13.04
N PHE A 394 3.88 6.22 -11.89
CA PHE A 394 3.49 7.07 -10.78
C PHE A 394 4.30 8.37 -10.81
N GLY A 395 3.63 9.46 -11.17
CA GLY A 395 4.21 10.76 -11.41
C GLY A 395 4.69 10.93 -12.85
N VAL A 396 4.07 11.85 -13.57
CA VAL A 396 4.50 12.31 -14.90
C VAL A 396 5.54 13.41 -14.76
N ALA A 397 5.38 14.32 -13.80
CA ALA A 397 6.18 15.54 -13.74
C ALA A 397 6.20 16.25 -15.13
N LEU A 398 7.37 16.54 -15.72
CA LEU A 398 7.44 17.08 -17.10
C LEU A 398 7.43 16.02 -18.22
N GLY A 399 7.36 14.73 -17.88
CA GLY A 399 7.17 13.63 -18.83
C GLY A 399 8.41 13.19 -19.62
N LYS A 400 9.53 13.91 -19.57
CA LYS A 400 10.73 13.59 -20.39
C LYS A 400 11.32 12.20 -20.18
N HIS A 401 11.19 11.64 -18.99
CA HIS A 401 11.61 10.26 -18.72
C HIS A 401 10.76 9.24 -19.51
N LEU A 402 9.50 9.57 -19.81
CA LEU A 402 8.64 8.74 -20.68
C LEU A 402 9.15 8.75 -22.11
N ASP A 403 9.56 9.90 -22.65
CA ASP A 403 10.18 9.98 -23.99
C ASP A 403 11.38 9.00 -24.07
N LYS A 404 12.32 9.10 -23.11
CA LYS A 404 13.52 8.24 -23.08
C LYS A 404 13.19 6.75 -22.92
N LEU A 405 12.14 6.43 -22.16
CA LEU A 405 11.72 5.06 -21.90
C LEU A 405 11.03 4.44 -23.12
N LEU A 406 10.07 5.15 -23.70
CA LEU A 406 9.24 4.69 -24.82
C LEU A 406 10.00 4.70 -26.16
N GLU A 407 11.12 5.45 -26.27
CA GLU A 407 12.08 5.31 -27.36
C GLU A 407 12.75 3.92 -27.41
N LYS A 408 12.87 3.24 -26.26
CA LYS A 408 13.61 1.99 -26.11
C LYS A 408 12.72 0.76 -25.93
N THR A 409 11.47 0.96 -25.51
CA THR A 409 10.54 -0.11 -25.17
C THR A 409 9.14 0.20 -25.70
N VAL A 410 8.50 -0.80 -26.32
CA VAL A 410 7.09 -0.73 -26.72
C VAL A 410 6.22 -1.14 -25.53
N VAL A 411 5.21 -0.34 -25.20
CA VAL A 411 4.28 -0.61 -24.10
C VAL A 411 2.86 -0.79 -24.65
N ASN A 412 2.22 -1.92 -24.36
CA ASN A 412 0.85 -2.18 -24.84
C ASN A 412 -0.20 -1.47 -23.98
N ASN A 413 -0.10 -1.55 -22.65
CA ASN A 413 -0.99 -0.90 -21.70
C ASN A 413 -0.18 0.02 -20.77
N LEU A 414 -0.33 1.33 -20.96
CA LEU A 414 0.35 2.35 -20.16
C LEU A 414 -0.65 2.99 -19.20
N TYR A 415 -0.39 2.88 -17.90
CA TYR A 415 -1.22 3.44 -16.84
C TYR A 415 -0.48 4.60 -16.20
N ILE A 416 -1.00 5.80 -16.34
CA ILE A 416 -0.41 7.03 -15.82
C ILE A 416 -1.18 7.46 -14.59
N CYS A 417 -0.49 7.60 -13.46
CA CYS A 417 -1.03 8.10 -12.21
C CYS A 417 -0.28 9.38 -11.83
N GLU A 418 -0.90 10.55 -12.02
CA GLU A 418 -0.30 11.84 -11.66
C GLU A 418 -1.18 12.56 -10.64
N PRO A 419 -0.83 12.55 -9.34
CA PRO A 419 -1.63 13.21 -8.31
C PRO A 419 -1.59 14.74 -8.43
N ASN A 420 -0.58 15.32 -9.08
CA ASN A 420 -0.44 16.77 -9.21
C ASN A 420 -0.83 17.27 -10.61
N ILE A 421 -2.02 17.85 -10.72
CA ILE A 421 -2.56 18.36 -11.99
C ILE A 421 -1.70 19.49 -12.57
N ASP A 422 -1.02 20.29 -11.74
CA ASP A 422 -0.09 21.33 -12.24
C ASP A 422 1.03 20.70 -13.08
N LEU A 423 1.55 19.56 -12.62
CA LEU A 423 2.61 18.83 -13.31
C LEU A 423 2.10 18.18 -14.61
N PHE A 424 0.94 17.52 -14.57
CA PHE A 424 0.33 16.97 -15.79
C PHE A 424 0.09 18.07 -16.83
N TYR A 425 -0.47 19.21 -16.41
CA TYR A 425 -0.72 20.36 -17.28
C TYR A 425 0.59 20.90 -17.88
N ALA A 426 1.64 21.06 -17.07
CA ALA A 426 2.96 21.46 -17.55
C ALA A 426 3.53 20.47 -18.59
N SER A 427 3.31 19.15 -18.40
CA SER A 427 3.77 18.13 -19.35
C SER A 427 3.18 18.27 -20.75
N LEU A 428 1.97 18.84 -20.89
CA LEU A 428 1.32 19.09 -22.19
C LEU A 428 2.12 20.05 -23.07
N TYR A 429 2.99 20.88 -22.50
CA TYR A 429 3.88 21.77 -23.24
C TYR A 429 5.20 21.09 -23.64
N ILE A 430 5.60 20.02 -22.95
CA ILE A 430 6.97 19.50 -23.01
C ILE A 430 7.08 18.24 -23.88
N ILE A 431 6.16 17.28 -23.72
CA ILE A 431 6.17 15.99 -24.44
C ILE A 431 4.99 15.89 -25.41
N GLU A 432 5.11 15.02 -26.42
CA GLU A 432 4.09 14.86 -27.47
C GLU A 432 3.09 13.74 -27.13
N TRP A 433 2.26 13.98 -26.11
CA TRP A 433 1.16 13.08 -25.73
C TRP A 433 0.28 12.66 -26.91
N SER A 434 0.06 13.55 -27.88
CA SER A 434 -0.66 13.23 -29.10
C SER A 434 -0.07 12.03 -29.83
N GLU A 435 1.26 11.96 -29.97
CA GLU A 435 1.91 10.83 -30.63
C GLU A 435 1.67 9.53 -29.87
N TYR A 436 1.72 9.56 -28.53
CA TYR A 436 1.46 8.40 -27.68
C TYR A 436 0.02 7.90 -27.81
N PHE A 437 -0.97 8.79 -27.76
CA PHE A 437 -2.38 8.41 -27.89
C PHE A 437 -2.69 7.80 -29.26
N TYR A 438 -2.19 8.41 -30.35
CA TYR A 438 -2.38 7.89 -31.70
C TYR A 438 -1.62 6.57 -31.94
N ALA A 439 -0.42 6.44 -31.40
CA ALA A 439 0.36 5.19 -31.48
C ALA A 439 -0.37 4.05 -30.76
N ALA A 440 -0.89 4.30 -29.55
CA ALA A 440 -1.67 3.33 -28.79
C ALA A 440 -2.93 2.89 -29.57
N ASP A 441 -3.74 3.84 -30.08
CA ASP A 441 -4.93 3.55 -30.88
C ASP A 441 -4.61 2.68 -32.11
N LYS A 442 -3.54 3.04 -32.84
CA LYS A 442 -3.09 2.28 -34.03
C LYS A 442 -2.63 0.86 -33.70
N LEU A 443 -1.97 0.67 -32.57
CA LEU A 443 -1.48 -0.63 -32.10
C LEU A 443 -2.54 -1.43 -31.32
N GLN A 444 -3.75 -0.88 -31.15
CA GLN A 444 -4.78 -1.41 -30.23
C GLN A 444 -4.30 -1.52 -28.78
N GLY A 445 -3.29 -0.72 -28.42
CA GLY A 445 -2.83 -0.50 -27.06
C GLY A 445 -3.75 0.44 -26.30
N ARG A 446 -3.47 0.63 -25.01
CA ARG A 446 -4.28 1.44 -24.11
C ARG A 446 -3.40 2.40 -23.33
N ILE A 447 -3.87 3.64 -23.20
CA ILE A 447 -3.33 4.60 -22.25
C ILE A 447 -4.45 4.94 -21.27
N TYR A 448 -4.22 4.74 -19.99
CA TYR A 448 -5.15 5.07 -18.92
C TYR A 448 -4.59 6.22 -18.11
N LEU A 449 -5.38 7.28 -17.91
CA LEU A 449 -4.97 8.47 -17.18
C LEU A 449 -5.76 8.56 -15.87
N ASN A 450 -5.07 8.44 -14.74
CA ASN A 450 -5.57 8.73 -13.41
C ASN A 450 -4.91 10.02 -12.93
N LEU A 451 -5.68 11.11 -12.93
CA LEU A 451 -5.17 12.46 -12.68
C LEU A 451 -5.80 13.04 -11.42
N GLY A 452 -4.97 13.47 -10.48
CA GLY A 452 -5.39 14.04 -9.19
C GLY A 452 -5.51 13.01 -8.07
N GLY A 453 -6.08 13.45 -6.94
CA GLY A 453 -6.30 12.61 -5.76
C GLY A 453 -5.04 12.35 -4.92
N ASP A 454 -5.19 11.53 -3.89
CA ASP A 454 -4.11 11.10 -2.97
C ASP A 454 -3.66 9.64 -3.20
N GLY A 455 -4.22 9.00 -4.23
CA GLY A 455 -3.95 7.62 -4.59
C GLY A 455 -4.77 6.57 -3.84
N SER A 456 -5.69 6.96 -2.94
CA SER A 456 -6.52 6.01 -2.18
C SER A 456 -7.35 5.07 -3.05
N ASN A 457 -7.65 5.47 -4.29
CA ASN A 457 -8.50 4.74 -5.22
C ASN A 457 -7.73 4.00 -6.32
N TYR A 458 -6.38 4.11 -6.35
CA TYR A 458 -5.57 3.53 -7.42
C TYR A 458 -5.86 2.04 -7.65
N PHE A 459 -6.01 1.26 -6.59
CA PHE A 459 -6.32 -0.16 -6.73
C PHE A 459 -7.64 -0.40 -7.46
N TYR A 460 -8.73 0.23 -7.02
CA TYR A 460 -10.04 0.06 -7.65
C TYR A 460 -10.05 0.52 -9.09
N ASP A 461 -9.47 1.69 -9.36
CA ASP A 461 -9.40 2.30 -10.69
C ASP A 461 -8.62 1.41 -11.67
N LEU A 462 -7.47 0.88 -11.23
CA LEU A 462 -6.62 0.01 -12.04
C LEU A 462 -7.22 -1.39 -12.18
N MET A 463 -7.78 -1.98 -11.12
CA MET A 463 -8.42 -3.30 -11.17
C MET A 463 -9.56 -3.36 -12.17
N ALA A 464 -10.39 -2.31 -12.24
CA ALA A 464 -11.45 -2.20 -13.24
C ALA A 464 -10.90 -2.32 -14.68
N GLN A 465 -9.69 -1.81 -14.94
CA GLN A 465 -9.03 -1.95 -16.24
C GLN A 465 -8.44 -3.36 -16.44
N PHE A 466 -7.79 -3.92 -15.42
CA PHE A 466 -7.23 -5.26 -15.48
C PHE A 466 -8.29 -6.33 -15.77
N TYR A 467 -9.50 -6.22 -15.22
CA TYR A 467 -10.58 -7.17 -15.52
C TYR A 467 -11.02 -7.16 -16.99
N GLN A 468 -10.83 -6.06 -17.72
CA GLN A 468 -11.17 -6.01 -19.15
C GLN A 468 -10.17 -6.81 -20.01
N VAL A 469 -8.89 -6.80 -19.64
CA VAL A 469 -7.81 -7.48 -20.37
C VAL A 469 -7.48 -8.87 -19.81
N GLY A 470 -7.93 -9.15 -18.58
CA GLY A 470 -7.67 -10.37 -17.82
C GLY A 470 -6.77 -10.08 -16.63
N ALA A 471 -7.22 -10.41 -15.41
CA ALA A 471 -6.48 -10.10 -14.17
C ALA A 471 -5.10 -10.78 -14.10
N TYR A 472 -4.86 -11.82 -14.90
CA TYR A 472 -3.55 -12.46 -15.02
C TYR A 472 -2.45 -11.51 -15.55
N SER A 473 -2.81 -10.44 -16.26
CA SER A 473 -1.85 -9.45 -16.78
C SER A 473 -1.13 -8.66 -15.67
N ILE A 474 -1.69 -8.64 -14.45
CA ILE A 474 -1.02 -8.11 -13.24
C ILE A 474 0.35 -8.80 -13.03
N ALA A 475 0.48 -10.08 -13.39
CA ALA A 475 1.71 -10.85 -13.20
C ALA A 475 2.89 -10.36 -14.06
N ASP A 476 2.63 -9.58 -15.11
CA ASP A 476 3.66 -8.96 -15.97
C ASP A 476 3.53 -7.44 -15.99
N THR A 477 3.20 -6.87 -14.84
CA THR A 477 3.10 -5.42 -14.66
C THR A 477 4.40 -4.85 -14.08
N TYR A 478 4.94 -3.83 -14.74
CA TYR A 478 6.10 -3.08 -14.28
C TYR A 478 5.65 -1.76 -13.65
N ILE A 479 6.33 -1.33 -12.59
CA ILE A 479 5.96 -0.12 -11.84
C ILE A 479 7.15 0.84 -11.82
N LEU A 480 6.99 1.99 -12.49
CA LEU A 480 7.89 3.12 -12.40
C LEU A 480 7.29 4.18 -11.48
N ALA A 481 8.06 4.67 -10.53
CA ALA A 481 7.78 5.93 -9.84
C ALA A 481 8.81 6.95 -10.31
N SER A 482 8.39 8.17 -10.66
CA SER A 482 9.29 9.17 -11.28
C SER A 482 9.73 10.27 -10.31
N TYR A 483 8.93 10.52 -9.27
CA TYR A 483 9.31 11.38 -8.16
C TYR A 483 8.81 10.78 -6.84
N TYR A 484 9.36 11.27 -5.72
CA TYR A 484 8.92 10.83 -4.41
C TYR A 484 7.76 11.70 -3.92
N ASN A 485 6.73 11.07 -3.40
CA ASN A 485 5.67 11.73 -2.64
C ASN A 485 5.21 10.70 -1.61
N SER A 486 5.16 11.08 -0.33
CA SER A 486 4.87 10.14 0.76
C SER A 486 3.50 9.47 0.62
N GLY A 487 2.48 10.23 0.21
CA GLY A 487 1.15 9.71 -0.11
C GLY A 487 1.19 8.71 -1.27
N MET A 488 1.83 9.09 -2.38
CA MET A 488 1.98 8.22 -3.55
C MET A 488 2.75 6.93 -3.25
N GLN A 489 3.84 6.99 -2.47
CA GLN A 489 4.62 5.79 -2.10
C GLN A 489 3.83 4.82 -1.24
N LYS A 490 3.04 5.35 -0.30
CA LYS A 490 2.10 4.53 0.47
C LYS A 490 1.09 3.85 -0.46
N SER A 491 0.49 4.61 -1.37
CA SER A 491 -0.49 4.09 -2.33
C SER A 491 0.10 3.05 -3.28
N ILE A 492 1.36 3.22 -3.73
CA ILE A 492 2.10 2.20 -4.50
C ILE A 492 2.30 0.91 -3.67
N SER A 493 2.70 1.03 -2.40
CA SER A 493 2.88 -0.14 -1.52
C SER A 493 1.56 -0.87 -1.26
N ASP A 494 0.49 -0.12 -1.00
CA ASP A 494 -0.86 -0.66 -0.78
C ASP A 494 -1.32 -1.40 -2.05
N LEU A 495 -1.21 -0.76 -3.21
CA LEU A 495 -1.54 -1.35 -4.51
C LEU A 495 -0.79 -2.67 -4.76
N ARG A 496 0.51 -2.71 -4.48
CA ARG A 496 1.33 -3.92 -4.64
C ARG A 496 0.86 -5.04 -3.71
N SER A 497 0.55 -4.72 -2.46
CA SER A 497 0.03 -5.69 -1.50
C SER A 497 -1.31 -6.26 -1.96
N GLU A 498 -2.16 -5.43 -2.55
CA GLU A 498 -3.48 -5.82 -3.02
C GLU A 498 -3.41 -6.61 -4.32
N PHE A 499 -2.52 -6.26 -5.26
CA PHE A 499 -2.20 -7.09 -6.44
C PHE A 499 -1.70 -8.47 -6.04
N LYS A 500 -0.90 -8.55 -4.97
CA LYS A 500 -0.45 -9.83 -4.39
C LYS A 500 -1.62 -10.70 -3.93
N VAL A 501 -2.58 -10.09 -3.26
CA VAL A 501 -3.80 -10.77 -2.82
C VAL A 501 -4.65 -11.25 -4.01
N VAL A 502 -4.88 -10.41 -5.02
CA VAL A 502 -5.72 -10.77 -6.18
C VAL A 502 -5.17 -11.98 -6.93
N LEU A 503 -3.85 -12.03 -7.15
CA LEU A 503 -3.20 -13.16 -7.83
C LEU A 503 -3.08 -14.41 -6.95
N ALA A 504 -3.02 -14.26 -5.62
CA ALA A 504 -2.79 -15.37 -4.69
C ALA A 504 -4.05 -15.88 -3.94
N LEU A 505 -5.18 -15.18 -3.96
CA LEU A 505 -6.39 -15.55 -3.18
C LEU A 505 -7.66 -15.64 -4.04
N GLY A 506 -7.52 -15.75 -5.37
CA GLY A 506 -8.64 -16.03 -6.26
C GLY A 506 -9.29 -17.40 -6.03
N GLU A 507 -10.57 -17.52 -6.40
CA GLU A 507 -11.33 -18.77 -6.28
C GLU A 507 -10.76 -19.87 -7.20
N TYR A 508 -10.17 -20.92 -6.62
CA TYR A 508 -9.67 -22.07 -7.38
C TYR A 508 -10.76 -23.13 -7.60
N TYR A 509 -10.52 -24.03 -8.57
CA TYR A 509 -11.47 -25.06 -9.01
C TYR A 509 -12.13 -25.84 -7.87
N ASP A 510 -11.34 -26.38 -6.93
CA ASP A 510 -11.90 -27.14 -5.81
C ASP A 510 -12.84 -26.25 -4.96
N HIS A 511 -12.50 -24.98 -4.72
CA HIS A 511 -13.36 -24.04 -3.99
C HIS A 511 -14.68 -23.75 -4.74
N SER A 512 -14.61 -23.51 -6.05
CA SER A 512 -15.80 -23.30 -6.89
C SER A 512 -16.69 -24.54 -6.90
N LYS A 513 -16.10 -25.73 -7.13
CA LYS A 513 -16.81 -27.02 -7.15
C LYS A 513 -17.51 -27.28 -5.82
N TYR A 514 -16.79 -27.23 -4.71
CA TYR A 514 -17.37 -27.49 -3.40
C TYR A 514 -18.35 -26.40 -2.99
N GLY A 515 -18.13 -25.15 -3.40
CA GLY A 515 -19.07 -24.06 -3.15
C GLY A 515 -20.42 -24.29 -3.81
N ILE A 516 -20.42 -24.72 -5.07
CA ILE A 516 -21.64 -25.08 -5.81
C ILE A 516 -22.34 -26.26 -5.11
N ALA A 517 -21.60 -27.33 -4.82
CA ALA A 517 -22.15 -28.51 -4.16
C ALA A 517 -22.73 -28.18 -2.77
N HIS A 518 -21.99 -27.48 -1.92
CA HIS A 518 -22.42 -27.12 -0.57
C HIS A 518 -23.63 -26.19 -0.61
N THR A 519 -23.66 -25.21 -1.53
CA THR A 519 -24.83 -24.32 -1.69
C THR A 519 -26.08 -25.11 -2.09
N TYR A 520 -25.94 -26.04 -3.05
CA TYR A 520 -27.03 -26.96 -3.43
C TYR A 520 -27.57 -27.73 -2.22
N HIS A 521 -26.68 -28.37 -1.44
CA HIS A 521 -27.08 -29.17 -0.28
C HIS A 521 -27.65 -28.32 0.85
N ASN A 522 -27.14 -27.10 1.05
CA ASN A 522 -27.70 -26.15 2.02
C ASN A 522 -29.14 -25.73 1.65
N LEU A 523 -29.45 -25.56 0.35
CA LEU A 523 -30.83 -25.36 -0.11
C LEU A 523 -31.68 -26.60 0.17
N LYS A 524 -31.19 -27.79 -0.17
CA LYS A 524 -31.87 -29.07 0.10
C LYS A 524 -32.17 -29.31 1.58
N ASN A 525 -31.27 -28.88 2.46
CA ASN A 525 -31.43 -28.97 3.91
C ASN A 525 -32.36 -27.89 4.49
N ASN A 526 -32.98 -27.06 3.64
CA ASN A 526 -33.87 -25.96 4.03
C ASN A 526 -33.20 -24.97 5.00
N ASN A 527 -31.90 -24.71 4.79
CA ASN A 527 -31.21 -23.65 5.50
C ASN A 527 -31.79 -22.29 5.10
N LYS A 528 -31.93 -21.39 6.07
CA LYS A 528 -32.60 -20.10 5.87
C LYS A 528 -31.68 -19.16 5.11
N ILE A 529 -32.21 -18.40 4.14
CA ILE A 529 -31.42 -17.44 3.37
C ILE A 529 -31.87 -16.02 3.68
N ILE A 530 -30.96 -15.12 3.99
CA ILE A 530 -31.31 -13.73 4.31
C ILE A 530 -31.87 -12.99 3.09
N LYS A 531 -32.91 -12.18 3.30
CA LYS A 531 -33.52 -11.32 2.26
C LYS A 531 -32.64 -10.11 1.96
N ASN A 532 -32.66 -9.64 0.72
CA ASN A 532 -31.93 -8.43 0.34
C ASN A 532 -32.55 -7.16 0.93
N ASP A 533 -33.88 -7.04 0.89
CA ASP A 533 -34.62 -5.93 1.51
C ASP A 533 -35.01 -6.30 2.96
N LEU A 534 -34.46 -5.52 3.89
CA LEU A 534 -34.68 -5.65 5.33
C LEU A 534 -35.24 -4.37 5.96
N SER A 535 -35.70 -3.42 5.13
CA SER A 535 -36.16 -2.09 5.56
C SER A 535 -37.24 -2.14 6.64
N LEU A 536 -38.21 -3.06 6.51
CA LEU A 536 -39.31 -3.25 7.46
C LEU A 536 -38.91 -3.98 8.76
N VAL A 537 -37.73 -4.61 8.80
CA VAL A 537 -37.26 -5.40 9.96
C VAL A 537 -36.24 -4.62 10.78
N ALA A 538 -35.42 -3.81 10.11
CA ALA A 538 -34.33 -3.07 10.72
C ALA A 538 -34.82 -2.04 11.75
N SER A 539 -35.90 -1.31 11.49
CA SER A 539 -36.40 -0.23 12.36
C SER A 539 -37.01 -0.70 13.68
N ASP A 540 -37.63 -1.88 13.70
CA ASP A 540 -38.51 -2.28 14.81
C ASP A 540 -37.87 -3.30 15.77
N TYR A 541 -36.81 -4.01 15.35
CA TYR A 541 -36.29 -5.17 16.11
C TYR A 541 -34.78 -5.19 16.37
N PHE A 542 -33.98 -4.49 15.58
CA PHE A 542 -32.51 -4.58 15.60
C PHE A 542 -31.80 -3.28 15.94
N PHE A 543 -32.32 -2.15 15.46
CA PHE A 543 -31.59 -0.87 15.48
C PHE A 543 -31.04 -0.52 16.87
N ASP A 544 -31.85 -0.69 17.92
CA ASP A 544 -31.47 -0.29 19.28
C ASP A 544 -30.77 -1.38 20.10
N LYS A 545 -30.57 -2.59 19.55
CA LYS A 545 -29.98 -3.70 20.31
C LYS A 545 -28.45 -3.73 20.15
N PRO A 546 -27.69 -3.77 21.25
CA PRO A 546 -26.24 -3.92 21.18
C PRO A 546 -25.84 -5.33 20.72
N VAL A 547 -24.90 -5.42 19.78
CA VAL A 547 -24.29 -6.68 19.35
C VAL A 547 -22.84 -6.75 19.83
N VAL A 548 -22.50 -7.87 20.49
CA VAL A 548 -21.14 -8.19 20.92
C VAL A 548 -20.58 -9.25 19.97
N ILE A 549 -19.54 -8.87 19.23
CA ILE A 549 -18.83 -9.73 18.29
C ILE A 549 -17.56 -10.24 18.97
N VAL A 550 -17.46 -11.56 19.12
CA VAL A 550 -16.35 -12.21 19.82
C VAL A 550 -15.45 -12.92 18.82
N GLY A 551 -14.27 -12.36 18.57
CA GLY A 551 -13.15 -13.01 17.90
C GLY A 551 -12.38 -13.96 18.84
N ASN A 552 -11.22 -14.47 18.41
CA ASN A 552 -10.39 -15.38 19.21
C ASN A 552 -8.95 -14.85 19.44
N GLY A 553 -8.79 -13.53 19.39
CA GLY A 553 -7.54 -12.86 19.73
C GLY A 553 -7.19 -13.03 21.23
N PRO A 554 -5.90 -13.02 21.59
CA PRO A 554 -5.45 -13.08 22.98
C PRO A 554 -6.16 -12.11 23.94
N SER A 555 -6.54 -10.90 23.49
CA SER A 555 -7.21 -9.93 24.35
C SER A 555 -8.59 -10.37 24.87
N LEU A 556 -9.18 -11.43 24.28
CA LEU A 556 -10.44 -12.01 24.76
C LEU A 556 -10.34 -12.51 26.21
N ASP A 557 -9.17 -12.97 26.64
CA ASP A 557 -8.98 -13.56 27.98
C ASP A 557 -9.33 -12.55 29.09
N GLU A 558 -9.11 -11.25 28.85
CA GLU A 558 -9.46 -10.14 29.75
C GLU A 558 -10.96 -9.78 29.69
N GLY A 559 -11.63 -10.10 28.58
CA GLY A 559 -13.03 -9.75 28.32
C GLY A 559 -14.07 -10.71 28.90
N PHE A 560 -13.72 -11.96 29.21
CA PHE A 560 -14.73 -12.98 29.59
C PHE A 560 -15.60 -12.60 30.79
N ALA A 561 -15.01 -12.03 31.84
CA ALA A 561 -15.75 -11.66 33.04
C ALA A 561 -16.82 -10.60 32.72
N TYR A 562 -16.45 -9.61 31.91
CA TYR A 562 -17.34 -8.54 31.49
C TYR A 562 -18.44 -9.05 30.54
N ILE A 563 -18.09 -9.86 29.54
CA ILE A 563 -19.06 -10.48 28.62
C ILE A 563 -20.12 -11.26 29.40
N ASN A 564 -19.72 -11.97 30.46
CA ASN A 564 -20.65 -12.72 31.30
C ASN A 564 -21.60 -11.79 32.09
N GLU A 565 -21.13 -10.62 32.56
CA GLU A 565 -21.95 -9.62 33.25
C GLU A 565 -23.03 -9.00 32.35
N ILE A 566 -22.69 -8.71 31.09
CA ILE A 566 -23.62 -8.08 30.15
C ILE A 566 -24.42 -9.07 29.31
N ARG A 567 -24.22 -10.38 29.50
CA ARG A 567 -24.70 -11.43 28.59
C ARG A 567 -26.19 -11.31 28.26
N ASP A 568 -27.03 -11.06 29.26
CA ASP A 568 -28.48 -11.01 29.12
C ASP A 568 -29.00 -9.71 28.47
N LYS A 569 -28.12 -8.72 28.27
CA LYS A 569 -28.44 -7.39 27.71
C LYS A 569 -28.05 -7.22 26.25
N VAL A 570 -27.35 -8.20 25.68
CA VAL A 570 -26.72 -8.11 24.35
C VAL A 570 -27.06 -9.29 23.47
N ILE A 571 -26.95 -9.09 22.16
CA ILE A 571 -26.85 -10.20 21.22
C ILE A 571 -25.38 -10.61 21.13
N LEU A 572 -25.07 -11.83 21.58
CA LEU A 572 -23.69 -12.34 21.61
C LEU A 572 -23.43 -13.24 20.39
N ILE A 573 -22.44 -12.88 19.58
CA ILE A 573 -22.03 -13.64 18.39
C ILE A 573 -20.59 -14.11 18.54
N SER A 574 -20.41 -15.44 18.52
CA SER A 574 -19.08 -16.05 18.52
C SER A 574 -18.57 -16.27 17.10
N CYS A 575 -17.32 -15.87 16.83
CA CYS A 575 -16.69 -16.04 15.53
C CYS A 575 -15.66 -17.18 15.57
N GLY A 576 -15.86 -18.22 14.76
CA GLY A 576 -14.90 -19.30 14.59
C GLY A 576 -14.51 -19.98 15.90
N THR A 577 -13.20 -20.15 16.11
CA THR A 577 -12.64 -20.87 17.27
C THR A 577 -12.94 -20.25 18.64
N SER A 578 -13.52 -19.04 18.72
CA SER A 578 -13.98 -18.44 19.98
C SER A 578 -15.13 -19.21 20.64
N LEU A 579 -15.91 -19.98 19.87
CA LEU A 579 -17.04 -20.77 20.38
C LEU A 579 -16.62 -21.71 21.52
N ARG A 580 -15.48 -22.39 21.35
CA ARG A 580 -14.95 -23.32 22.36
C ARG A 580 -14.48 -22.59 23.61
N ALA A 581 -13.90 -21.40 23.45
CA ALA A 581 -13.45 -20.58 24.57
C ALA A 581 -14.63 -20.10 25.43
N LEU A 582 -15.72 -19.65 24.78
CA LEU A 582 -16.97 -19.30 25.45
C LEU A 582 -17.60 -20.51 26.16
N TYR A 583 -17.64 -21.68 25.51
CA TYR A 583 -18.13 -22.93 26.11
C TYR A 583 -17.38 -23.28 27.41
N LYS A 584 -16.03 -23.21 27.39
CA LYS A 584 -15.20 -23.47 28.59
C LYS A 584 -15.46 -22.49 29.73
N LYS A 585 -15.95 -21.28 29.43
CA LYS A 585 -16.31 -20.26 30.42
C LYS A 585 -17.79 -20.30 30.81
N GLY A 586 -18.56 -21.26 30.29
CA GLY A 586 -19.99 -21.40 30.59
C GLY A 586 -20.88 -20.35 29.92
N ILE A 587 -20.38 -19.64 28.91
CA ILE A 587 -21.11 -18.58 28.21
C ILE A 587 -21.72 -19.18 26.93
N THR A 588 -23.03 -19.11 26.78
CA THR A 588 -23.73 -19.55 25.55
C THR A 588 -24.02 -18.35 24.65
N PRO A 589 -23.45 -18.26 23.43
CA PRO A 589 -23.79 -17.19 22.50
C PRO A 589 -25.18 -17.39 21.89
N ASP A 590 -25.78 -16.31 21.36
CA ASP A 590 -27.04 -16.39 20.61
C ASP A 590 -26.79 -16.93 19.20
N PHE A 591 -25.67 -16.48 18.62
CA PHE A 591 -25.21 -16.88 17.30
C PHE A 591 -23.77 -17.37 17.34
N HIS A 592 -23.47 -18.32 16.47
CA HIS A 592 -22.12 -18.69 16.12
C HIS A 592 -21.93 -18.45 14.63
N ALA A 593 -20.76 -18.00 14.21
CA ALA A 593 -20.46 -17.74 12.81
C ALA A 593 -19.26 -18.56 12.33
N GLU A 594 -19.36 -19.04 11.10
CA GLU A 594 -18.29 -19.69 10.36
C GLU A 594 -18.28 -19.20 8.92
N ILE A 595 -17.12 -19.25 8.27
CA ILE A 595 -16.98 -18.91 6.84
C ILE A 595 -16.25 -19.98 6.03
N GLU A 596 -15.48 -20.82 6.70
CA GLU A 596 -14.64 -21.82 6.08
C GLU A 596 -15.50 -22.90 5.41
N GLN A 597 -15.21 -23.16 4.14
CA GLN A 597 -15.99 -24.10 3.30
C GLN A 597 -15.65 -25.56 3.60
N ASN A 598 -14.42 -25.86 4.01
CA ASN A 598 -13.99 -27.24 4.21
C ASN A 598 -14.61 -27.89 5.44
N ARG A 599 -14.70 -29.22 5.40
CA ARG A 599 -15.28 -30.06 6.45
C ARG A 599 -14.45 -30.02 7.75
N SER A 600 -13.23 -29.48 7.75
CA SER A 600 -12.43 -29.36 8.98
C SER A 600 -13.12 -28.54 10.08
N THR A 601 -13.98 -27.59 9.71
CA THR A 601 -14.79 -26.80 10.66
C THR A 601 -15.70 -27.69 11.50
N TYR A 602 -16.30 -28.72 10.89
CA TYR A 602 -17.09 -29.72 11.61
C TYR A 602 -16.25 -30.43 12.67
N ASP A 603 -15.02 -30.84 12.33
CA ASP A 603 -14.13 -31.54 13.26
C ASP A 603 -13.72 -30.64 14.44
N TRP A 604 -13.48 -29.35 14.20
CA TRP A 604 -13.17 -28.37 15.24
C TRP A 604 -14.34 -28.14 16.21
N ILE A 605 -15.54 -27.93 15.69
CA ILE A 605 -16.74 -27.67 16.51
C ILE A 605 -17.16 -28.94 17.26
N SER A 606 -17.02 -30.11 16.64
CA SER A 606 -17.38 -31.41 17.25
C SER A 606 -16.54 -31.77 18.49
N GLN A 607 -15.45 -31.03 18.78
CA GLN A 607 -14.76 -31.13 20.07
C GLN A 607 -15.63 -30.66 21.24
N ILE A 608 -16.66 -29.85 20.98
CA ILE A 608 -17.71 -29.55 21.94
C ILE A 608 -18.70 -30.71 21.90
N ASN A 609 -18.44 -31.75 22.70
CA ASN A 609 -19.31 -32.92 22.81
C ASN A 609 -20.55 -32.64 23.68
N ASP A 610 -21.26 -31.54 23.38
CA ASP A 610 -22.46 -31.09 24.08
C ASP A 610 -23.49 -30.60 23.05
N LYS A 611 -24.29 -31.55 22.55
CA LYS A 611 -25.36 -31.27 21.59
C LYS A 611 -26.41 -30.32 22.16
N ASN A 612 -26.64 -30.34 23.47
CA ASN A 612 -27.62 -29.45 24.09
C ASN A 612 -27.15 -27.99 24.11
N TYR A 613 -25.84 -27.77 24.24
CA TYR A 613 -25.24 -26.45 24.07
C TYR A 613 -25.37 -25.97 22.62
N LEU A 614 -24.95 -26.78 21.65
CA LEU A 614 -25.00 -26.40 20.22
C LEU A 614 -26.43 -26.16 19.72
N ASN A 615 -27.41 -26.94 20.19
CA ASN A 615 -28.83 -26.78 19.85
C ASN A 615 -29.50 -25.53 20.47
N LYS A 616 -28.77 -24.71 21.25
CA LYS A 616 -29.25 -23.39 21.69
C LYS A 616 -28.83 -22.26 20.75
N ILE A 617 -27.89 -22.54 19.85
CA ILE A 617 -27.16 -21.55 19.05
C ILE A 617 -27.66 -21.61 17.60
N ILE A 618 -27.77 -20.44 16.96
CA ILE A 618 -28.03 -20.33 15.53
C ILE A 618 -26.70 -20.13 14.80
N LEU A 619 -26.45 -20.89 13.74
CA LEU A 619 -25.29 -20.70 12.88
C LEU A 619 -25.53 -19.57 11.87
N LEU A 620 -24.58 -18.66 11.74
CA LEU A 620 -24.49 -17.66 10.69
C LEU A 620 -23.36 -18.05 9.74
N SER A 621 -23.62 -18.09 8.45
CA SER A 621 -22.59 -18.42 7.49
C SER A 621 -22.86 -17.84 6.11
N VAL A 622 -21.93 -18.11 5.20
CA VAL A 622 -22.09 -17.91 3.77
C VAL A 622 -22.56 -19.18 3.07
N ASN A 623 -22.98 -19.07 1.82
CA ASN A 623 -23.60 -20.14 1.04
C ASN A 623 -22.72 -21.39 0.87
N GLY A 624 -21.40 -21.23 0.90
CA GLY A 624 -20.42 -22.31 0.80
C GLY A 624 -20.22 -23.18 2.06
N ILE A 625 -20.93 -22.95 3.17
CA ILE A 625 -20.72 -23.73 4.41
C ILE A 625 -20.96 -25.22 4.20
N HIS A 626 -20.09 -26.05 4.78
CA HIS A 626 -20.23 -27.50 4.70
C HIS A 626 -21.53 -27.98 5.38
N PRO A 627 -22.34 -28.86 4.75
CA PRO A 627 -23.59 -29.39 5.33
C PRO A 627 -23.43 -30.05 6.70
N ASP A 628 -22.42 -30.92 6.90
CA ASP A 628 -22.14 -31.50 8.22
C ASP A 628 -21.99 -30.44 9.32
N THR A 629 -21.37 -29.30 9.02
CA THR A 629 -21.20 -28.19 9.97
C THR A 629 -22.52 -27.50 10.26
N SER A 630 -23.35 -27.27 9.23
CA SER A 630 -24.65 -26.59 9.40
C SER A 630 -25.65 -27.41 10.22
N GLU A 631 -25.57 -28.74 10.14
CA GLU A 631 -26.41 -29.67 10.90
C GLU A 631 -26.07 -29.77 12.40
N LEU A 632 -24.94 -29.23 12.85
CA LEU A 632 -24.55 -29.23 14.27
C LEU A 632 -25.41 -28.28 15.14
N PHE A 633 -26.03 -27.28 14.52
CA PHE A 633 -26.70 -26.18 15.20
C PHE A 633 -28.22 -26.27 15.09
N ARG A 634 -28.95 -25.49 15.90
CA ARG A 634 -30.43 -25.51 15.90
C ARG A 634 -31.01 -25.11 14.55
N ASP A 635 -30.45 -24.04 13.99
CA ASP A 635 -30.84 -23.42 12.75
C ASP A 635 -29.59 -22.84 12.09
N THR A 636 -29.58 -22.79 10.76
CA THR A 636 -28.53 -22.09 9.99
C THR A 636 -29.14 -20.98 9.15
N VAL A 637 -28.51 -19.81 9.19
CA VAL A 637 -28.85 -18.64 8.37
C VAL A 637 -27.67 -18.32 7.46
N ILE A 638 -27.97 -18.25 6.17
CA ILE A 638 -27.01 -18.10 5.09
C ILE A 638 -27.19 -16.73 4.43
N CYS A 639 -26.08 -16.09 4.11
CA CYS A 639 -26.02 -15.00 3.14
C CYS A 639 -25.13 -15.40 1.96
N PHE A 640 -25.29 -14.76 0.81
CA PHE A 640 -24.37 -14.98 -0.30
C PHE A 640 -23.10 -14.16 -0.13
N LYS A 641 -21.98 -14.70 -0.60
CA LYS A 641 -20.70 -13.99 -0.65
C LYS A 641 -20.43 -13.49 -2.06
N GLU A 642 -20.27 -12.18 -2.21
CA GLU A 642 -20.08 -11.57 -3.52
C GLU A 642 -18.77 -12.04 -4.18
N GLY A 643 -18.80 -12.25 -5.49
CA GLY A 643 -17.62 -12.63 -6.28
C GLY A 643 -17.29 -14.13 -6.34
N GLU A 644 -18.11 -15.01 -5.73
CA GLU A 644 -17.92 -16.46 -5.82
C GLU A 644 -18.79 -17.12 -6.92
N ALA A 645 -18.26 -18.17 -7.54
CA ALA A 645 -18.95 -18.97 -8.55
C ALA A 645 -20.28 -19.55 -8.03
N SER A 646 -20.27 -20.05 -6.80
CA SER A 646 -21.47 -20.58 -6.14
C SER A 646 -22.54 -19.51 -5.93
N THR A 647 -22.14 -18.27 -5.64
CA THR A 647 -23.05 -17.12 -5.57
C THR A 647 -23.62 -16.80 -6.94
N TYR A 648 -22.78 -16.71 -7.98
CA TYR A 648 -23.26 -16.47 -9.34
C TYR A 648 -24.34 -17.48 -9.75
N VAL A 649 -24.10 -18.77 -9.52
CA VAL A 649 -25.04 -19.85 -9.86
C VAL A 649 -26.36 -19.71 -9.09
N PHE A 650 -26.30 -19.71 -7.76
CA PHE A 650 -27.52 -19.85 -6.96
C PHE A 650 -28.23 -18.52 -6.71
N GLN A 651 -27.52 -17.40 -6.57
CA GLN A 651 -28.16 -16.09 -6.41
C GLN A 651 -28.92 -15.70 -7.67
N ASN A 652 -28.32 -15.82 -8.86
CA ASN A 652 -29.00 -15.50 -10.12
C ASN A 652 -30.16 -16.48 -10.39
N GLY A 653 -29.95 -17.77 -10.10
CA GLY A 653 -30.98 -18.80 -10.19
C GLY A 653 -32.20 -18.52 -9.29
N LEU A 654 -31.98 -18.02 -8.07
CA LEU A 654 -33.04 -17.61 -7.15
C LEU A 654 -33.72 -16.31 -7.63
N GLN A 655 -32.95 -15.32 -8.09
CA GLN A 655 -33.48 -14.02 -8.55
C GLN A 655 -34.39 -14.17 -9.77
N SER A 656 -34.01 -15.03 -10.73
CA SER A 656 -34.86 -15.35 -11.89
C SER A 656 -36.20 -15.99 -11.51
N ARG A 657 -36.34 -16.48 -10.27
CA ARG A 657 -37.55 -17.07 -9.69
C ARG A 657 -38.23 -16.16 -8.65
N GLY A 658 -37.84 -14.88 -8.61
CA GLY A 658 -38.44 -13.87 -7.72
C GLY A 658 -37.97 -13.91 -6.27
N ILE A 659 -36.90 -14.65 -5.97
CA ILE A 659 -36.26 -14.69 -4.66
C ILE A 659 -35.01 -13.82 -4.68
N TYR A 660 -34.97 -12.78 -3.84
CA TYR A 660 -33.88 -11.79 -3.86
C TYR A 660 -33.06 -11.91 -2.57
N PRO A 661 -32.11 -12.85 -2.48
CA PRO A 661 -31.29 -13.01 -1.30
C PRO A 661 -30.24 -11.90 -1.21
N ALA A 662 -29.79 -11.55 0.00
CA ALA A 662 -28.70 -10.60 0.14
C ALA A 662 -27.35 -11.22 -0.24
N SER A 663 -26.42 -10.36 -0.63
CA SER A 663 -25.01 -10.68 -0.83
C SER A 663 -24.14 -9.73 -0.01
N LEU A 664 -22.98 -10.21 0.44
CA LEU A 664 -22.03 -9.51 1.30
C LEU A 664 -20.72 -9.25 0.55
N SER A 665 -20.35 -7.97 0.44
CA SER A 665 -19.14 -7.51 -0.26
C SER A 665 -17.87 -7.55 0.61
N TYR A 666 -18.01 -7.52 1.94
CA TYR A 666 -16.90 -7.38 2.89
C TYR A 666 -16.82 -8.53 3.91
N ALA A 667 -17.31 -9.72 3.55
CA ALA A 667 -17.43 -10.85 4.48
C ALA A 667 -16.13 -11.65 4.74
N TYR A 668 -14.99 -11.26 4.17
CA TYR A 668 -13.72 -12.00 4.18
C TYR A 668 -12.56 -11.09 4.64
N PRO A 669 -11.34 -11.61 4.92
CA PRO A 669 -10.92 -13.01 4.96
C PRO A 669 -11.25 -13.72 6.28
N THR A 670 -11.68 -13.01 7.33
CA THR A 670 -11.94 -13.61 8.65
C THR A 670 -13.42 -13.74 8.96
N VAL A 671 -13.78 -14.62 9.91
CA VAL A 671 -15.15 -14.75 10.42
C VAL A 671 -15.66 -13.44 11.05
N THR A 672 -14.77 -12.63 11.64
CA THR A 672 -15.17 -11.32 12.20
C THR A 672 -15.59 -10.32 11.10
N ASN A 673 -14.98 -10.39 9.91
CA ASN A 673 -15.46 -9.64 8.74
C ASN A 673 -16.87 -10.05 8.33
N LEU A 674 -17.12 -11.37 8.24
CA LEU A 674 -18.44 -11.93 7.97
C LEU A 674 -19.47 -11.37 8.96
N VAL A 675 -19.25 -11.53 10.27
CA VAL A 675 -20.23 -11.13 11.28
C VAL A 675 -20.50 -9.63 11.24
N MET A 676 -19.45 -8.81 11.07
CA MET A 676 -19.61 -7.35 10.97
C MET A 676 -20.50 -6.99 9.78
N ASN A 677 -20.20 -7.52 8.59
CA ASN A 677 -20.96 -7.20 7.38
C ASN A 677 -22.40 -7.76 7.43
N PHE A 678 -22.58 -8.95 7.99
CA PHE A 678 -23.88 -9.58 8.22
C PHE A 678 -24.76 -8.72 9.16
N CYS A 679 -24.18 -8.24 10.28
CA CYS A 679 -24.91 -7.43 11.25
C CYS A 679 -25.21 -6.01 10.73
N ILE A 680 -24.30 -5.41 9.95
CA ILE A 680 -24.59 -4.16 9.23
C ILE A 680 -25.80 -4.34 8.32
N LYS A 681 -25.81 -5.42 7.51
CA LYS A 681 -26.91 -5.76 6.60
C LYS A 681 -28.23 -5.95 7.35
N TRP A 682 -28.20 -6.61 8.52
CA TRP A 682 -29.38 -6.79 9.37
C TRP A 682 -29.93 -5.50 9.98
N GLY A 683 -29.12 -4.44 10.08
CA GLY A 683 -29.56 -3.14 10.59
C GLY A 683 -29.10 -2.78 12.00
N PHE A 684 -28.17 -3.53 12.60
CA PHE A 684 -27.64 -3.24 13.94
C PHE A 684 -26.94 -1.89 14.04
N LYS A 685 -27.16 -1.10 15.09
CA LYS A 685 -26.50 0.21 15.26
C LYS A 685 -25.26 0.16 16.15
N TYR A 686 -25.32 -0.54 17.28
CA TYR A 686 -24.28 -0.53 18.31
C TYR A 686 -23.49 -1.84 18.30
N PHE A 687 -22.18 -1.76 18.05
CA PHE A 687 -21.29 -2.91 17.93
C PHE A 687 -20.16 -2.84 18.95
N TYR A 688 -19.87 -3.97 19.59
CA TYR A 688 -18.76 -4.09 20.54
C TYR A 688 -17.86 -5.27 20.15
N LEU A 689 -16.59 -4.99 19.88
CA LEU A 689 -15.62 -5.97 19.38
C LEU A 689 -14.72 -6.48 20.50
N PHE A 690 -14.80 -7.77 20.81
CA PHE A 690 -13.96 -8.44 21.81
C PHE A 690 -13.10 -9.53 21.17
N GLY A 691 -11.80 -9.58 21.46
CA GLY A 691 -10.89 -10.56 20.85
C GLY A 691 -10.73 -10.41 19.34
N VAL A 692 -11.01 -9.22 18.78
CA VAL A 692 -10.81 -8.88 17.35
C VAL A 692 -9.48 -8.15 17.21
N ASP A 693 -8.40 -8.83 17.62
CA ASP A 693 -7.10 -8.18 17.80
C ASP A 693 -6.46 -7.83 16.46
N LEU A 694 -6.58 -8.70 15.45
CA LEU A 694 -5.97 -8.58 14.11
C LEU A 694 -4.48 -8.20 14.13
N GLY A 695 -3.79 -8.49 15.23
CA GLY A 695 -2.42 -8.10 15.49
C GLY A 695 -1.93 -8.72 16.79
N PHE A 696 -0.63 -8.56 17.04
CA PHE A 696 0.09 -9.18 18.13
C PHE A 696 0.91 -8.11 18.87
N ILE A 697 0.80 -8.13 20.19
CA ILE A 697 1.68 -7.37 21.09
C ILE A 697 3.04 -8.07 21.19
N ASP A 698 3.00 -9.40 21.25
CA ASP A 698 4.12 -10.31 21.28
C ASP A 698 3.90 -11.33 20.15
N VAL A 699 4.84 -11.38 19.20
CA VAL A 699 4.76 -12.25 18.00
C VAL A 699 4.75 -13.74 18.39
N SER A 700 4.93 -14.11 19.66
CA SER A 700 4.76 -15.47 20.14
C SER A 700 3.34 -15.80 20.63
N LYS A 701 2.37 -14.86 20.66
CA LYS A 701 1.01 -15.09 21.19
C LYS A 701 -0.07 -14.73 20.16
N HIS A 702 -0.62 -15.74 19.46
CA HIS A 702 -1.56 -15.51 18.33
C HIS A 702 -3.05 -15.77 18.62
N HIS A 703 -3.39 -16.54 19.67
CA HIS A 703 -4.77 -16.91 20.02
C HIS A 703 -4.95 -16.93 21.55
N SER A 704 -6.20 -16.81 22.03
CA SER A 704 -6.54 -17.06 23.45
C SER A 704 -6.04 -18.44 23.90
N ILE A 705 -5.50 -18.52 25.12
CA ILE A 705 -4.99 -19.77 25.72
C ILE A 705 -6.10 -20.81 25.95
N HIS A 706 -7.36 -20.39 25.87
CA HIS A 706 -8.52 -21.25 26.05
C HIS A 706 -9.08 -21.82 24.73
N SER A 707 -8.54 -21.38 23.59
CA SER A 707 -8.96 -21.80 22.26
C SER A 707 -8.54 -23.23 21.90
N SER A 708 -8.97 -23.69 20.73
CA SER A 708 -8.68 -25.05 20.23
C SER A 708 -7.23 -25.25 19.78
N TYR A 709 -6.43 -24.19 19.72
CA TYR A 709 -5.03 -24.21 19.27
C TYR A 709 -4.00 -24.47 20.39
N TYR A 710 -4.47 -24.70 21.63
CA TYR A 710 -3.65 -25.04 22.79
C TYR A 710 -4.04 -26.42 23.35
N SER A 711 -3.04 -27.26 23.63
CA SER A 711 -3.20 -28.57 24.26
C SER A 711 -3.59 -28.45 25.75
N GLN A 712 -3.99 -29.55 26.40
CA GLN A 712 -4.24 -29.57 27.85
C GLN A 712 -3.00 -29.23 28.70
N SER A 713 -1.79 -29.33 28.12
CA SER A 713 -0.52 -28.97 28.77
C SER A 713 -0.08 -27.52 28.52
N GLY A 714 -0.84 -26.73 27.74
CA GLY A 714 -0.57 -25.31 27.50
C GLY A 714 0.49 -25.02 26.43
N SER A 715 0.97 -26.03 25.70
CA SER A 715 1.88 -25.85 24.57
C SER A 715 1.13 -25.45 23.29
N GLN A 716 1.72 -24.55 22.51
CA GLN A 716 1.19 -24.13 21.20
C GLN A 716 1.36 -25.24 20.16
N VAL A 717 0.33 -25.47 19.36
CA VAL A 717 0.34 -26.46 18.28
C VAL A 717 1.03 -25.91 17.00
N TYR A 718 1.35 -24.61 16.93
CA TYR A 718 1.94 -23.95 15.75
C TYR A 718 2.93 -22.82 16.14
N ASP A 719 4.19 -22.92 15.69
CA ASP A 719 5.25 -21.89 15.89
C ASP A 719 5.31 -20.94 14.68
N TYR A 720 4.76 -19.73 14.84
CA TYR A 720 4.69 -18.71 13.80
C TYR A 720 5.97 -17.88 13.68
N PHE A 721 6.68 -17.63 14.79
CA PHE A 721 7.88 -16.78 14.83
C PHE A 721 9.02 -17.38 14.01
N GLY A 722 9.19 -18.70 14.10
CA GLY A 722 10.20 -19.42 13.31
C GLY A 722 9.97 -19.44 11.80
N GLN A 723 8.75 -19.12 11.30
CA GLN A 723 8.40 -19.27 9.88
C GLN A 723 8.08 -17.97 9.12
N HIS A 724 7.74 -16.87 9.82
CA HIS A 724 7.15 -15.69 9.16
C HIS A 724 7.76 -14.31 9.52
N GLY A 725 8.76 -14.23 10.42
CA GLY A 725 9.43 -12.97 10.78
C GLY A 725 8.64 -12.07 11.74
N GLY A 726 9.08 -10.82 11.91
CA GLY A 726 8.60 -9.89 12.96
C GLY A 726 7.24 -9.20 12.75
N GLY A 727 6.59 -9.38 11.59
CA GLY A 727 5.30 -8.76 11.26
C GLY A 727 5.38 -7.31 10.76
N ILE A 728 4.26 -6.78 10.25
CA ILE A 728 4.07 -5.40 9.78
C ILE A 728 3.77 -4.52 11.01
N ALA A 729 4.53 -3.43 11.21
CA ALA A 729 4.26 -2.48 12.27
C ALA A 729 2.96 -1.70 12.00
N SER A 730 2.08 -1.59 12.99
CA SER A 730 0.77 -0.95 12.87
C SER A 730 0.36 -0.25 14.16
N ARG A 731 -0.49 0.78 14.07
CA ARG A 731 -0.98 1.49 15.26
C ARG A 731 -1.91 0.60 16.08
N GLY A 732 -1.70 0.53 17.38
CA GLY A 732 -2.56 -0.22 18.29
C GLY A 732 -3.84 0.53 18.69
N ASN A 733 -4.87 -0.22 19.09
CA ASN A 733 -6.14 0.32 19.58
C ASN A 733 -5.97 1.07 20.92
N PHE A 734 -5.21 0.48 21.85
CA PHE A 734 -4.85 1.09 23.13
C PHE A 734 -3.35 1.39 23.28
N ARG A 735 -2.56 1.13 22.24
CA ARG A 735 -1.09 1.17 22.27
C ARG A 735 -0.55 2.00 21.09
N PRO A 736 0.61 2.65 21.23
CA PRO A 736 1.24 3.37 20.11
C PRO A 736 1.53 2.46 18.91
N LEU A 737 1.97 1.23 19.18
CA LEU A 737 2.44 0.27 18.17
C LEU A 737 2.07 -1.17 18.55
N VAL A 738 1.69 -1.96 17.54
CA VAL A 738 1.53 -3.43 17.55
C VAL A 738 2.06 -3.99 16.24
N PHE A 739 2.25 -5.31 16.14
CA PHE A 739 2.62 -5.97 14.88
C PHE A 739 1.41 -6.69 14.28
N THR A 740 1.30 -6.76 12.97
CA THR A 740 0.27 -7.52 12.25
C THR A 740 0.88 -8.34 11.13
N LYS A 741 0.04 -9.08 10.39
CA LYS A 741 0.44 -9.86 9.21
C LYS A 741 -0.42 -9.46 8.00
N PRO A 742 0.02 -9.71 6.75
CA PRO A 742 -0.68 -9.25 5.55
C PRO A 742 -2.18 -9.59 5.53
N GLU A 743 -2.57 -10.83 5.88
CA GLU A 743 -3.98 -11.24 5.84
C GLU A 743 -4.84 -10.55 6.91
N PHE A 744 -4.22 -10.20 8.06
CA PHE A 744 -4.89 -9.45 9.12
C PHE A 744 -5.03 -7.98 8.78
N ASP A 745 -4.05 -7.40 8.08
CA ASP A 745 -4.17 -6.02 7.61
C ASP A 745 -5.28 -5.88 6.54
N VAL A 746 -5.39 -6.85 5.63
CA VAL A 746 -6.53 -6.94 4.69
C VAL A 746 -7.85 -7.05 5.45
N SER A 747 -7.91 -7.91 6.46
CA SER A 747 -9.10 -8.05 7.32
C SER A 747 -9.49 -6.75 7.99
N ARG A 748 -8.52 -6.02 8.56
CA ARG A 748 -8.71 -4.70 9.15
C ARG A 748 -9.27 -3.72 8.11
N LYS A 749 -8.61 -3.57 6.96
CA LYS A 749 -9.04 -2.66 5.88
C LYS A 749 -10.48 -2.95 5.42
N LEU A 750 -10.86 -4.23 5.28
CA LEU A 750 -12.23 -4.62 4.91
C LEU A 750 -13.25 -4.34 6.03
N LEU A 751 -12.88 -4.45 7.31
CA LEU A 751 -13.74 -3.98 8.41
C LEU A 751 -13.95 -2.47 8.33
N GLU A 752 -12.89 -1.70 8.10
CA GLU A 752 -12.96 -0.24 7.96
C GLU A 752 -13.86 0.17 6.79
N GLN A 753 -13.77 -0.54 5.67
CA GLN A 753 -14.65 -0.33 4.51
C GLN A 753 -16.10 -0.71 4.79
N ALA A 754 -16.35 -1.84 5.46
CA ALA A 754 -17.71 -2.21 5.86
C ALA A 754 -18.35 -1.16 6.77
N ILE A 755 -17.56 -0.58 7.69
CA ILE A 755 -18.01 0.48 8.59
C ILE A 755 -18.33 1.76 7.81
N SER A 756 -17.42 2.20 6.94
CA SER A 756 -17.60 3.44 6.17
C SER A 756 -18.74 3.36 5.15
N HIS A 757 -18.98 2.17 4.58
CA HIS A 757 -20.04 1.92 3.59
C HIS A 757 -21.33 1.36 4.19
N ALA A 758 -21.53 1.48 5.51
CA ALA A 758 -22.73 0.97 6.18
C ALA A 758 -24.05 1.65 5.72
N GLY A 759 -23.97 2.76 4.99
CA GLY A 759 -25.13 3.50 4.45
C GLY A 759 -25.94 4.26 5.50
N ARG A 760 -25.56 4.19 6.77
CA ARG A 760 -26.18 4.86 7.92
C ARG A 760 -25.16 5.06 9.04
N LYS A 761 -25.49 5.93 9.99
CA LYS A 761 -24.66 6.11 11.19
C LYS A 761 -24.74 4.86 12.07
N ILE A 762 -23.58 4.25 12.32
CA ILE A 762 -23.38 3.16 13.27
C ILE A 762 -22.34 3.57 14.32
N GLU A 763 -22.36 2.90 15.46
CA GLU A 763 -21.45 3.13 16.57
C GLU A 763 -20.71 1.83 16.85
N VAL A 764 -19.42 1.81 16.52
CA VAL A 764 -18.56 0.63 16.64
C VAL A 764 -17.51 0.89 17.70
N TYR A 765 -17.43 0.03 18.69
CA TYR A 765 -16.50 0.14 19.80
C TYR A 765 -15.51 -1.01 19.78
N ASN A 766 -14.22 -0.70 19.62
CA ASN A 766 -13.17 -1.68 19.67
C ASN A 766 -12.70 -1.87 21.11
N CYS A 767 -13.07 -3.02 21.70
CA CYS A 767 -12.73 -3.39 23.07
C CYS A 767 -11.50 -4.31 23.14
N SER A 768 -10.85 -4.56 22.00
CA SER A 768 -9.73 -5.49 21.87
C SER A 768 -8.38 -4.76 21.98
N ASP A 769 -7.40 -5.36 22.65
CA ASP A 769 -6.02 -4.84 22.74
C ASP A 769 -5.17 -5.32 21.56
N GLY A 770 -5.59 -4.92 20.37
CA GLY A 770 -4.96 -5.26 19.09
C GLY A 770 -4.68 -4.02 18.24
N VAL A 771 -4.78 -4.15 16.93
CA VAL A 771 -4.63 -3.03 15.99
C VAL A 771 -5.85 -2.10 16.01
N LEU A 772 -5.59 -0.80 15.81
CA LEU A 772 -6.61 0.22 15.62
C LEU A 772 -7.40 -0.06 14.33
N ILE A 773 -8.72 -0.02 14.41
CA ILE A 773 -9.64 -0.16 13.26
C ILE A 773 -10.29 1.21 13.04
N ASN A 774 -10.03 1.85 11.91
CA ASN A 774 -10.64 3.14 11.57
C ASN A 774 -12.17 3.02 11.49
N GLY A 775 -12.87 4.02 12.06
CA GLY A 775 -14.33 3.99 12.19
C GLY A 775 -14.83 3.24 13.44
N ALA A 776 -13.94 2.56 14.20
CA ALA A 776 -14.24 2.04 15.53
C ALA A 776 -13.58 2.92 16.61
N VAL A 777 -14.32 3.18 17.69
CA VAL A 777 -13.84 3.95 18.85
C VAL A 777 -13.18 3.01 19.84
N PRO A 778 -11.91 3.23 20.24
CA PRO A 778 -11.29 2.46 21.32
C PRO A 778 -12.09 2.61 22.62
N LEU A 779 -12.55 1.51 23.20
CA LEU A 779 -13.34 1.53 24.43
C LEU A 779 -12.95 0.36 25.33
N ARG A 780 -12.46 0.64 26.54
CA ARG A 780 -12.13 -0.42 27.51
C ARG A 780 -13.42 -1.04 28.07
N PRO A 781 -13.45 -2.37 28.34
CA PRO A 781 -14.64 -3.05 28.84
C PRO A 781 -15.28 -2.39 30.07
N GLU A 782 -14.48 -1.91 31.01
CA GLU A 782 -14.93 -1.24 32.23
C GLU A 782 -15.69 0.08 32.00
N ASN A 783 -15.59 0.67 30.81
CA ASN A 783 -16.26 1.92 30.44
C ASN A 783 -17.55 1.69 29.63
N ILE A 784 -17.91 0.44 29.36
CA ILE A 784 -19.12 0.12 28.61
C ILE A 784 -20.35 0.29 29.52
N ILE A 785 -21.33 1.06 29.03
CA ILE A 785 -22.62 1.26 29.69
C ILE A 785 -23.70 0.77 28.74
N ILE A 786 -24.41 -0.29 29.14
CA ILE A 786 -25.50 -0.88 28.35
C ILE A 786 -26.81 -0.68 29.09
N GLU A 787 -27.72 0.04 28.46
CA GLU A 787 -29.11 0.18 28.91
C GLU A 787 -29.81 -1.19 28.92
N ASP A 788 -30.80 -1.36 29.78
CA ASP A 788 -31.53 -2.62 29.91
C ASP A 788 -32.50 -2.81 28.72
N VAL A 789 -31.94 -3.24 27.59
CA VAL A 789 -32.69 -3.54 26.38
C VAL A 789 -33.17 -4.99 26.47
N ASN A 790 -34.48 -5.21 26.43
CA ASN A 790 -35.07 -6.54 26.60
C ASN A 790 -34.81 -7.43 25.36
N VAL A 791 -33.68 -8.13 25.33
CA VAL A 791 -33.30 -9.07 24.26
C VAL A 791 -33.94 -10.44 24.51
N ARG A 792 -35.23 -10.61 24.20
CA ARG A 792 -35.93 -11.90 24.40
C ARG A 792 -35.73 -12.89 23.24
N ALA A 793 -35.66 -14.19 23.56
CA ALA A 793 -35.63 -15.29 22.59
C ALA A 793 -36.80 -15.26 21.58
N SER A 794 -37.98 -14.81 21.99
CA SER A 794 -39.15 -14.64 21.10
C SER A 794 -38.92 -13.60 20.00
N SER A 795 -38.03 -12.63 20.22
CA SER A 795 -37.67 -11.65 19.19
C SER A 795 -36.78 -12.25 18.11
N LEU A 796 -35.84 -13.14 18.47
CA LEU A 796 -34.93 -13.79 17.50
C LEU A 796 -35.68 -14.67 16.50
N GLN A 797 -36.67 -15.43 16.96
CA GLN A 797 -37.49 -16.27 16.07
C GLN A 797 -38.31 -15.42 15.07
N LYS A 798 -38.92 -14.33 15.56
CA LYS A 798 -39.67 -13.40 14.70
C LYS A 798 -38.76 -12.69 13.70
N ILE A 799 -37.56 -12.32 14.14
CA ILE A 799 -36.50 -11.78 13.28
C ILE A 799 -36.19 -12.75 12.13
N MET A 800 -35.94 -14.02 12.42
CA MET A 800 -35.62 -15.01 11.38
C MET A 800 -36.77 -15.19 10.39
N GLN A 801 -38.01 -15.22 10.89
CA GLN A 801 -39.20 -15.33 10.04
C GLN A 801 -39.36 -14.12 9.09
N LEU A 802 -39.05 -12.90 9.58
CA LEU A 802 -39.21 -11.69 8.78
C LEU A 802 -38.03 -11.45 7.83
N SER A 803 -36.80 -11.75 8.26
CA SER A 803 -35.57 -11.42 7.55
C SER A 803 -35.06 -12.53 6.62
N CYS A 804 -35.60 -13.73 6.68
CA CYS A 804 -35.12 -14.85 5.86
C CYS A 804 -36.21 -15.44 4.96
N TYR A 805 -35.79 -15.96 3.82
CA TYR A 805 -36.50 -16.97 3.06
C TYR A 805 -36.31 -18.35 3.71
N SER A 806 -37.29 -19.22 3.52
CA SER A 806 -37.30 -20.62 3.95
C SER A 806 -38.12 -21.41 2.94
N ASN A 807 -38.04 -22.73 2.99
CA ASN A 807 -38.69 -23.68 2.10
C ASN A 807 -38.23 -23.51 0.64
N LEU A 808 -36.90 -23.57 0.42
CA LEU A 808 -36.26 -23.37 -0.90
C LEU A 808 -35.66 -24.66 -1.46
N GLU A 809 -35.91 -25.81 -0.84
CA GLU A 809 -35.33 -27.11 -1.18
C GLU A 809 -35.64 -27.59 -2.60
N GLU A 810 -36.82 -27.25 -3.13
CA GLU A 810 -37.23 -27.61 -4.49
C GLU A 810 -36.45 -26.81 -5.53
N LEU A 811 -36.05 -25.57 -5.22
CA LEU A 811 -35.33 -24.70 -6.16
C LEU A 811 -33.88 -25.14 -6.40
N ALA A 812 -33.32 -25.99 -5.53
CA ALA A 812 -31.94 -26.46 -5.67
C ALA A 812 -31.73 -27.23 -6.98
N ASP A 813 -32.66 -28.15 -7.31
CA ASP A 813 -32.63 -28.93 -8.55
C ASP A 813 -32.91 -28.03 -9.74
N ASP A 814 -33.98 -27.24 -9.67
CA ASP A 814 -34.40 -26.32 -10.74
C ASP A 814 -33.29 -25.36 -11.17
N ILE A 815 -32.45 -24.89 -10.24
CA ILE A 815 -31.34 -23.99 -10.54
C ILE A 815 -30.16 -24.78 -11.13
N TYR A 816 -29.82 -25.92 -10.54
CA TYR A 816 -28.64 -26.68 -10.94
C TYR A 816 -28.82 -27.39 -12.29
N GLU A 817 -30.02 -27.87 -12.61
CA GLU A 817 -30.34 -28.58 -13.86
C GLU A 817 -30.32 -27.69 -15.11
N VAL A 818 -30.31 -26.36 -14.96
CA VAL A 818 -30.10 -25.42 -16.08
C VAL A 818 -28.73 -25.62 -16.74
N TYR A 819 -27.74 -26.06 -15.96
CA TYR A 819 -26.37 -26.18 -16.44
C TYR A 819 -26.13 -27.51 -17.14
N SER A 820 -25.72 -27.44 -18.41
CA SER A 820 -25.53 -28.61 -19.26
C SER A 820 -24.14 -29.22 -19.08
N MET A 821 -24.13 -30.49 -18.62
CA MET A 821 -22.91 -31.30 -18.60
C MET A 821 -22.34 -31.55 -20.00
N GLU A 822 -23.18 -31.57 -21.04
CA GLU A 822 -22.76 -31.72 -22.43
C GLU A 822 -22.01 -30.47 -22.91
N ASN A 823 -22.49 -29.27 -22.56
CA ASN A 823 -21.81 -28.01 -22.88
C ASN A 823 -20.46 -27.93 -22.17
N LEU A 824 -20.40 -28.29 -20.88
CA LEU A 824 -19.15 -28.36 -20.13
C LEU A 824 -18.16 -29.33 -20.81
N ALA A 825 -18.62 -30.53 -21.19
CA ALA A 825 -17.79 -31.53 -21.86
C ALA A 825 -17.23 -31.02 -23.20
N ALA A 826 -18.09 -30.42 -24.04
CA ALA A 826 -17.70 -29.84 -25.32
C ALA A 826 -16.68 -28.70 -25.16
N THR A 827 -16.87 -27.87 -24.13
CA THR A 827 -15.92 -26.80 -23.79
C THR A 827 -14.57 -27.37 -23.34
N MET A 828 -14.56 -28.42 -22.51
CA MET A 828 -13.31 -29.07 -22.07
C MET A 828 -12.54 -29.72 -23.23
N GLU A 829 -13.24 -30.34 -24.18
CA GLU A 829 -12.64 -30.88 -25.41
C GLU A 829 -12.01 -29.75 -26.24
N GLN A 830 -12.76 -28.67 -26.49
CA GLN A 830 -12.26 -27.50 -27.22
C GLN A 830 -11.03 -26.90 -26.52
N TRP A 831 -11.04 -26.81 -25.18
CA TRP A 831 -9.93 -26.23 -24.43
C TRP A 831 -8.69 -27.12 -24.47
N GLN A 832 -8.84 -28.44 -24.34
CA GLN A 832 -7.73 -29.37 -24.50
C GLN A 832 -7.14 -29.33 -25.91
N ASP A 833 -7.97 -29.13 -26.94
CA ASP A 833 -7.53 -28.97 -28.32
C ASP A 833 -6.70 -27.70 -28.54
N ILE A 834 -7.11 -26.58 -27.95
CA ILE A 834 -6.32 -25.34 -27.97
C ILE A 834 -4.92 -25.56 -27.36
N LEU A 835 -4.86 -26.35 -26.29
CA LEU A 835 -3.62 -26.60 -25.55
C LEU A 835 -2.78 -27.75 -26.11
N ARG A 836 -3.22 -28.42 -27.18
CA ARG A 836 -2.63 -29.68 -27.65
C ARG A 836 -1.16 -29.54 -28.04
N ASP A 837 -0.84 -28.49 -28.77
CA ASP A 837 0.48 -28.30 -29.37
C ASP A 837 1.42 -27.51 -28.47
N ASN A 838 2.70 -27.88 -28.48
CA ASN A 838 3.75 -27.13 -27.79
C ASN A 838 4.07 -25.83 -28.54
N ILE A 839 4.34 -24.77 -27.79
CA ILE A 839 4.81 -23.50 -28.34
C ILE A 839 6.31 -23.57 -28.67
N LYS A 840 6.72 -22.75 -29.65
CA LYS A 840 8.10 -22.61 -30.11
C LYS A 840 8.63 -21.18 -30.06
N SER A 841 7.76 -20.21 -29.76
CA SER A 841 8.11 -18.80 -29.73
C SER A 841 7.26 -18.02 -28.75
N GLN A 842 7.73 -16.83 -28.36
CA GLN A 842 6.99 -15.89 -27.54
C GLN A 842 5.64 -15.52 -28.16
N LYS A 843 5.60 -15.34 -29.49
CA LYS A 843 4.37 -14.99 -30.22
C LYS A 843 3.31 -16.09 -30.10
N GLU A 844 3.72 -17.35 -30.24
CA GLU A 844 2.83 -18.50 -30.04
C GLU A 844 2.36 -18.59 -28.58
N ALA A 845 3.26 -18.36 -27.61
CA ALA A 845 2.92 -18.34 -26.18
C ALA A 845 1.88 -17.27 -25.84
N LYS A 846 2.08 -16.01 -26.26
CA LYS A 846 1.11 -14.91 -26.07
C LYS A 846 -0.23 -15.21 -26.75
N SER A 847 -0.20 -15.75 -27.98
CA SER A 847 -1.43 -16.13 -28.69
C SER A 847 -2.21 -17.24 -27.98
N MET A 848 -1.51 -18.26 -27.44
CA MET A 848 -2.09 -19.37 -26.68
C MET A 848 -2.83 -18.86 -25.43
N ILE A 849 -2.21 -17.95 -24.66
CA ILE A 849 -2.83 -17.36 -23.46
C ILE A 849 -4.09 -16.59 -23.85
N ARG A 850 -4.02 -15.75 -24.89
CA ARG A 850 -5.15 -14.95 -25.37
C ARG A 850 -6.34 -15.81 -25.82
N ILE A 851 -6.12 -16.87 -26.59
CA ILE A 851 -7.19 -17.76 -27.08
C ILE A 851 -7.91 -18.44 -25.92
N GLN A 852 -7.19 -18.86 -24.88
CA GLN A 852 -7.81 -19.44 -23.68
C GLN A 852 -8.68 -18.42 -22.93
N TRP A 853 -8.21 -17.18 -22.79
CA TRP A 853 -9.00 -16.12 -22.16
C TRP A 853 -10.25 -15.76 -22.97
N GLU A 854 -10.14 -15.70 -24.30
CA GLU A 854 -11.27 -15.49 -25.21
C GLU A 854 -12.31 -16.62 -25.10
N LEU A 855 -11.86 -17.88 -24.98
CA LEU A 855 -12.75 -19.02 -24.73
C LEU A 855 -13.52 -18.82 -23.41
N LEU A 856 -12.82 -18.55 -22.31
CA LEU A 856 -13.46 -18.33 -21.02
C LEU A 856 -14.50 -17.21 -21.04
N ARG A 857 -14.17 -16.04 -21.63
CA ARG A 857 -15.13 -14.93 -21.77
C ARG A 857 -16.34 -15.30 -22.59
N LYS A 858 -16.16 -16.05 -23.68
CA LYS A 858 -17.28 -16.53 -24.51
C LYS A 858 -18.20 -17.46 -23.72
N LYS A 859 -17.67 -18.23 -22.77
CA LYS A 859 -18.45 -19.12 -21.91
C LYS A 859 -19.08 -18.41 -20.72
N ALA A 860 -18.48 -17.33 -20.23
CA ALA A 860 -19.00 -16.52 -19.13
C ALA A 860 -20.39 -15.91 -19.41
N VAL A 861 -20.74 -15.69 -20.69
CA VAL A 861 -22.02 -15.09 -21.11
C VAL A 861 -23.09 -16.13 -21.46
N LEU A 862 -22.81 -17.43 -21.28
CA LEU A 862 -23.78 -18.49 -21.49
C LEU A 862 -24.37 -18.89 -20.14
N ASP A 863 -25.70 -18.80 -20.01
CA ASP A 863 -26.40 -19.05 -18.74
C ASP A 863 -26.50 -20.55 -18.39
N ASP A 864 -26.08 -21.44 -19.29
CA ASP A 864 -26.17 -22.90 -19.18
C ASP A 864 -24.80 -23.63 -19.15
N ASP A 865 -23.68 -22.90 -19.06
CA ASP A 865 -22.32 -23.46 -19.06
C ASP A 865 -21.54 -23.11 -17.78
N LEU A 866 -21.19 -24.13 -16.98
CA LEU A 866 -20.44 -23.97 -15.73
C LEU A 866 -18.94 -23.76 -15.90
N THR A 867 -18.40 -23.79 -17.12
CA THR A 867 -16.95 -23.72 -17.37
C THR A 867 -16.33 -22.52 -16.69
N PHE A 868 -16.90 -21.32 -16.90
CA PHE A 868 -16.35 -20.10 -16.32
C PHE A 868 -16.39 -20.15 -14.79
N CYS A 869 -17.53 -20.55 -14.22
CA CYS A 869 -17.72 -20.70 -12.78
C CYS A 869 -16.69 -21.65 -12.15
N LEU A 870 -16.41 -22.80 -12.79
CA LEU A 870 -15.52 -23.81 -12.22
C LEU A 870 -14.02 -23.50 -12.41
N TYR A 871 -13.63 -22.88 -13.52
CA TYR A 871 -12.21 -22.80 -13.89
C TYR A 871 -11.61 -21.40 -13.92
N HIS A 872 -12.41 -20.33 -13.83
CA HIS A 872 -11.93 -18.95 -14.02
C HIS A 872 -10.71 -18.59 -13.14
N GLY A 873 -10.77 -18.80 -11.82
CA GLY A 873 -9.66 -18.38 -10.97
C GLY A 873 -8.41 -19.26 -11.11
N SER A 874 -8.56 -20.58 -11.29
CA SER A 874 -7.42 -21.46 -11.60
C SER A 874 -6.80 -21.14 -12.96
N ALA A 875 -7.62 -20.82 -13.96
CA ALA A 875 -7.14 -20.40 -15.27
C ALA A 875 -6.42 -19.06 -15.20
N ASN A 876 -6.89 -18.09 -14.40
CA ASN A 876 -6.18 -16.84 -14.17
C ASN A 876 -4.83 -17.05 -13.49
N TYR A 877 -4.76 -17.92 -12.48
CA TYR A 877 -3.51 -18.26 -11.80
C TYR A 877 -2.49 -18.87 -12.78
N ILE A 878 -2.92 -19.88 -13.54
CA ILE A 878 -2.06 -20.53 -14.56
C ILE A 878 -1.70 -19.56 -15.69
N ALA A 879 -2.63 -18.72 -16.13
CA ALA A 879 -2.36 -17.67 -17.12
C ALA A 879 -1.35 -16.63 -16.58
N GLY A 880 -1.34 -16.33 -15.29
CA GLY A 880 -0.34 -15.48 -14.66
C GLY A 880 1.06 -16.10 -14.74
N ILE A 881 1.17 -17.40 -14.46
CA ILE A 881 2.41 -18.17 -14.62
C ILE A 881 2.87 -18.18 -16.09
N LEU A 882 1.97 -18.54 -17.01
CA LEU A 882 2.27 -18.62 -18.43
C LEU A 882 2.67 -17.25 -18.99
N THR A 883 1.97 -16.17 -18.62
CA THR A 883 2.31 -14.80 -19.01
C THR A 883 3.72 -14.45 -18.54
N LYS A 884 4.07 -14.78 -17.30
CA LYS A 884 5.41 -14.54 -16.77
C LYS A 884 6.49 -15.31 -17.54
N LEU A 885 6.26 -16.57 -17.87
CA LEU A 885 7.19 -17.36 -18.69
C LEU A 885 7.29 -16.79 -20.11
N ALA A 886 6.15 -16.46 -20.74
CA ALA A 886 6.10 -15.87 -22.08
C ALA A 886 6.88 -14.56 -22.16
N ALA A 887 6.75 -13.68 -21.17
CA ALA A 887 7.48 -12.41 -21.10
C ALA A 887 9.00 -12.59 -21.08
N ASN A 888 9.49 -13.74 -20.62
CA ASN A 888 10.92 -14.05 -20.54
C ASN A 888 11.45 -14.87 -21.74
N ILE A 889 10.61 -15.26 -22.70
CA ILE A 889 11.07 -15.88 -23.95
C ILE A 889 11.70 -14.81 -24.85
N ASP A 890 13.01 -14.62 -24.72
CA ASP A 890 13.81 -13.70 -25.54
C ASP A 890 14.69 -14.48 -26.53
N ASP A 891 14.63 -14.12 -27.81
CA ASP A 891 15.46 -14.70 -28.88
C ASP A 891 16.97 -14.50 -28.66
N LYS A 892 17.36 -13.52 -27.83
CA LYS A 892 18.76 -13.21 -27.51
C LYS A 892 19.26 -13.87 -26.22
N SER A 893 18.39 -14.57 -25.49
CA SER A 893 18.73 -15.19 -24.20
C SER A 893 19.18 -16.63 -24.37
N ASP A 894 20.31 -17.00 -23.77
CA ASP A 894 20.78 -18.40 -23.71
C ASP A 894 19.80 -19.33 -22.98
N LYS A 895 18.84 -18.75 -22.23
CA LYS A 895 17.81 -19.49 -21.48
C LYS A 895 16.52 -19.71 -22.26
N LYS A 896 16.40 -19.18 -23.49
CA LYS A 896 15.18 -19.26 -24.30
C LYS A 896 14.59 -20.67 -24.35
N GLU A 897 15.41 -21.66 -24.70
CA GLU A 897 14.96 -23.05 -24.84
C GLU A 897 14.51 -23.65 -23.50
N ALA A 898 15.17 -23.30 -22.40
CA ALA A 898 14.76 -23.72 -21.05
C ALA A 898 13.42 -23.10 -20.65
N ILE A 899 13.19 -21.82 -20.97
CA ILE A 899 11.92 -21.12 -20.69
C ILE A 899 10.79 -21.68 -21.55
N ILE A 900 11.04 -21.96 -22.84
CA ILE A 900 10.08 -22.63 -23.73
C ILE A 900 9.74 -24.03 -23.19
N ALA A 901 10.74 -24.79 -22.75
CA ALA A 901 10.53 -26.11 -22.15
C ALA A 901 9.67 -26.02 -20.87
N ALA A 902 9.95 -25.04 -20.00
CA ALA A 902 9.14 -24.78 -18.81
C ALA A 902 7.71 -24.35 -19.15
N PHE A 903 7.52 -23.45 -20.12
CA PHE A 903 6.18 -23.06 -20.60
C PHE A 903 5.40 -24.28 -21.07
N ASN A 904 6.00 -25.13 -21.90
CA ASN A 904 5.37 -26.35 -22.39
C ASN A 904 5.09 -27.37 -21.27
N ARG A 905 5.94 -27.42 -20.23
CA ARG A 905 5.68 -28.23 -19.04
C ARG A 905 4.50 -27.71 -18.23
N VAL A 906 4.35 -26.38 -18.09
CA VAL A 906 3.16 -25.78 -17.47
C VAL A 906 1.91 -26.08 -18.29
N LEU A 907 1.97 -26.01 -19.63
CA LEU A 907 0.85 -26.41 -20.49
C LEU A 907 0.46 -27.88 -20.28
N GLU A 908 1.42 -28.78 -20.13
CA GLU A 908 1.15 -30.20 -19.86
C GLU A 908 0.42 -30.40 -18.53
N LEU A 909 0.90 -29.76 -17.46
CA LEU A 909 0.25 -29.78 -16.15
C LEU A 909 -1.16 -29.16 -16.23
N TRP A 910 -1.33 -28.10 -17.02
CA TRP A 910 -2.64 -27.47 -17.22
C TRP A 910 -3.62 -28.34 -18.00
N ARG A 911 -3.18 -29.05 -19.05
CA ARG A 911 -4.00 -30.06 -19.74
C ARG A 911 -4.44 -31.16 -18.79
N TYR A 912 -3.51 -31.66 -17.97
CA TYR A 912 -3.83 -32.66 -16.95
C TYR A 912 -4.85 -32.11 -15.95
N TYR A 913 -4.67 -30.87 -15.47
CA TYR A 913 -5.61 -30.20 -14.57
C TYR A 913 -7.03 -30.16 -15.14
N LEU A 914 -7.19 -29.70 -16.39
CA LEU A 914 -8.50 -29.60 -17.04
C LEU A 914 -9.16 -30.97 -17.20
N ALA A 915 -8.38 -31.97 -17.65
CA ALA A 915 -8.89 -33.32 -17.84
C ALA A 915 -9.29 -33.98 -16.50
N GLU A 916 -8.43 -33.87 -15.48
CA GLU A 916 -8.65 -34.45 -14.17
C GLU A 916 -9.77 -33.72 -13.40
N GLY A 917 -9.83 -32.39 -13.49
CA GLY A 917 -10.93 -31.59 -12.96
C GLY A 917 -12.26 -31.99 -13.59
N PHE A 918 -12.33 -32.09 -14.92
CA PHE A 918 -13.55 -32.50 -15.59
C PHE A 918 -13.96 -33.93 -15.22
N ARG A 919 -13.00 -34.86 -15.12
CA ARG A 919 -13.23 -36.24 -14.69
C ARG A 919 -13.75 -36.31 -13.24
N ARG A 920 -13.14 -35.55 -12.32
CA ARG A 920 -13.56 -35.47 -10.91
C ARG A 920 -14.96 -34.88 -10.79
N TYR A 921 -15.24 -33.80 -11.52
CA TYR A 921 -16.56 -33.17 -11.55
C TYR A 921 -17.62 -34.14 -12.09
N SER A 922 -17.39 -34.75 -13.26
CA SER A 922 -18.34 -35.66 -13.89
C SER A 922 -18.67 -36.88 -13.02
N LYS A 923 -17.72 -37.35 -12.20
CA LYS A 923 -17.93 -38.48 -11.28
C LYS A 923 -18.81 -38.12 -10.09
N ALA A 924 -18.66 -36.91 -9.54
CA ALA A 924 -19.33 -36.48 -8.32
C ALA A 924 -19.54 -34.95 -8.34
N PRO A 925 -20.47 -34.44 -9.18
CA PRO A 925 -20.62 -33.00 -9.40
C PRO A 925 -21.10 -32.26 -8.14
N LEU A 926 -21.98 -32.90 -7.37
CA LEU A 926 -22.51 -32.40 -6.09
C LEU A 926 -21.87 -33.12 -4.89
N GLY A 927 -20.65 -33.65 -5.05
CA GLY A 927 -19.90 -34.27 -3.95
C GLY A 927 -19.41 -33.23 -2.96
N LEU A 928 -19.62 -33.49 -1.67
CA LEU A 928 -19.15 -32.63 -0.57
C LEU A 928 -17.64 -32.73 -0.38
N ASP A 929 -17.06 -31.69 0.23
CA ASP A 929 -15.67 -31.72 0.68
C ASP A 929 -15.45 -32.79 1.77
N ASP A 930 -14.30 -33.44 1.75
CA ASP A 930 -13.95 -34.52 2.67
C ASP A 930 -12.70 -34.21 3.51
N ILE A 931 -12.21 -32.97 3.50
CA ILE A 931 -11.05 -32.58 4.31
C ILE A 931 -11.38 -32.74 5.80
N THR A 932 -10.57 -33.56 6.46
CA THR A 932 -10.66 -33.79 7.90
C THR A 932 -9.36 -33.41 8.60
N VAL A 933 -9.48 -32.95 9.84
CA VAL A 933 -8.35 -32.63 10.72
C VAL A 933 -8.35 -33.46 12.00
N LYS A 934 -9.11 -34.57 12.03
CA LYS A 934 -9.20 -35.46 13.19
C LYS A 934 -7.83 -35.95 13.68
N ASP A 935 -6.92 -36.23 12.76
CA ASP A 935 -5.55 -36.67 13.06
C ASP A 935 -4.78 -35.68 13.95
N LEU A 936 -5.12 -34.38 13.93
CA LEU A 936 -4.52 -33.37 14.82
C LEU A 936 -4.92 -33.58 16.29
N PHE A 937 -6.04 -34.24 16.56
CA PHE A 937 -6.57 -34.45 17.91
C PHE A 937 -6.23 -35.84 18.46
N GLU A 938 -5.83 -36.79 17.61
CA GLU A 938 -5.53 -38.17 18.00
C GLU A 938 -4.10 -38.36 18.53
N LYS A 939 -3.15 -37.47 18.18
CA LYS A 939 -1.76 -37.54 18.66
C LYS A 939 -1.57 -37.27 20.16
N ASP A 940 -2.58 -36.73 20.84
CA ASP A 940 -2.51 -36.41 22.28
C ASP A 940 -2.99 -37.56 23.20
N ASN A 941 -3.34 -38.73 22.63
CA ASN A 941 -3.81 -39.92 23.38
C ASN A 941 -2.80 -41.08 23.42
N GLN A 942 -1.51 -40.85 23.12
CA GLN A 942 -0.44 -41.86 23.28
C GLN A 942 0.56 -41.47 24.37
#